data_AF-A0A1Q9DP48-F1
#
_entry.id   AF-A0A1Q9DP48-F1
#
_cell.length_a   1.000
_cell.length_b   1.000
_cell.length_c   1.000
_cell.angle_alpha   90.00
_cell.angle_beta   90.00
_cell.angle_gamma   90.00
#
_symmetry.space_group_name_H-M   'P 1'
#
loop_
_entity.id
_entity.type
_entity.pdbx_description
1 polymer ?
#
loop_
_entity_poly.entity_id
_entity_poly.type
_entity_poly.pdbx_seq_one_letter_code
_entity_poly.pdbx_strand_id
1 'polypeptide(L)'
;MALYLGFDSSTQSLKATAVRAADLQVFKRYVVNFDSELPHFKTSGGMTASDVPARVTSPVLMWIEAWDLLLSKMKSDSFPFAEVVATSGSGQQHGSVYWAQGASRMLTELDPGQALAPQLNGAFARMESPIWADSSTGAQCARIEAAVGRQTLAKATGSRAYERFTGMQIAKLIEEEPVMYEKCEHISLVSSAMCSLFLGAYAPVDTSDGSGTNLNNLQELGGLTWYDPALAAAAPGGAAGLRARLGPGLCESHRALGSVAPYFVKRYGFSPTCLVVAWSGDNPCSLAGLGLQAPGDVAVSMGTSDTMFAMMASASPGEDGMVLRNPVDPNSYMGMLVFKNGSLAREQVLKTVCGGQWETWAKMLAETQPGNGGSIGFYFHSPEITPTTGDQSGIFRFDGEEKEVGSFAPSTEVRAVVEGKFLAMRAFAQGIGMDPTEVKRIIATGGASSNKAILQVLADVFGVPVFTLDQSDSASLGAALRAGHGLRCLSSEGGFLSFAKFLSGGSIDYKLAAQPAAGAKEVYTQLLPRFLKLQEKVLSSLGHGSAKRQSSREVISRWPCPDRAERLQAVAAEDGRAAGASKPSGRGRSSHLDWNLRFRVGELIQRLAQLRADQTSDGPSSSPPRYAGQMWLCDFGAPLIDCPDDPSCTGPGGRSAEDPAARTTKSSPSTRTNRSAVPALLRRAQPGAGVSLYAASRQQLMRCVRCQALCNLLHGRYSDNPEDFWCPLCRFKVMDPFNMVVEDGGVLKLLMVVEPQFEFTLDLPDLRQWRREGKSVEVRMLRVNSTKVEQVWPRQIHVFANGIEVFSVHPPEERCPGLWDSRSGEQQPDVQILKSSQLAKKLRVESCPLPGGRNDITVQMVDDDCVGFAFVALLTRYQSTEEMAEQVESVGVDVARKRVCELLAKQAASARAGELGNSEDLVCLTSETLKLRCPITMERVQEPVRGDLCQHTQCFSLNAYMTSNRNMGAFNRRWLCPLCTQTLRPWDLRRDAYVAEVLSSTPRDAEEVLVNSDGSWRTAGGDGGVRDDSPPSDETLQGERPVITNVEAGLESSLSGQEPEDCGLSGGALPVESPVKAPGSPSSGPRTPSGPRRTEEPGCGRPRLLLDKLSPENYGYLDPLCT
;
A
#
# COMPACT_ATOMS: atom_id res chain seq x y z
N MET A 1 17.12 -30.85 9.38
CA MET A 1 17.48 -29.62 10.12
C MET A 1 16.22 -28.79 10.35
N ALA A 2 15.60 -28.94 11.52
CA ALA A 2 14.33 -28.29 11.84
C ALA A 2 14.37 -26.75 11.74
N LEU A 3 13.29 -26.19 11.21
CA LEU A 3 13.08 -24.75 10.99
C LEU A 3 11.83 -24.25 11.71
N TYR A 4 11.88 -23.00 12.18
CA TYR A 4 10.70 -22.19 12.47
C TYR A 4 10.47 -21.20 11.31
N LEU A 5 9.22 -20.96 10.94
CA LEU A 5 8.87 -20.06 9.85
C LEU A 5 7.99 -18.90 10.36
N GLY A 6 8.34 -17.69 9.96
CA GLY A 6 7.63 -16.47 10.34
C GLY A 6 7.28 -15.64 9.13
N PHE A 7 6.00 -15.32 8.98
CA PHE A 7 5.50 -14.48 7.89
C PHE A 7 5.23 -13.03 8.36
N ASP A 8 5.17 -12.10 7.41
CA ASP A 8 4.77 -10.72 7.66
C ASP A 8 3.92 -10.19 6.49
N SER A 9 2.62 -10.06 6.72
CA SER A 9 1.64 -9.48 5.81
C SER A 9 1.54 -7.96 6.04
N SER A 10 2.64 -7.28 5.73
CA SER A 10 2.77 -5.82 5.82
C SER A 10 1.90 -5.09 4.78
N THR A 11 1.84 -3.76 4.84
CA THR A 11 1.05 -2.96 3.89
C THR A 11 1.54 -3.04 2.45
N GLN A 12 2.86 -3.07 2.23
CA GLN A 12 3.49 -3.00 0.90
C GLN A 12 3.93 -4.36 0.34
N SER A 13 4.01 -5.39 1.18
CA SER A 13 4.64 -6.67 0.83
C SER A 13 4.21 -7.82 1.74
N LEU A 14 4.28 -9.04 1.22
CA LEU A 14 4.25 -10.26 2.03
C LEU A 14 5.67 -10.82 2.13
N LYS A 15 6.16 -11.04 3.35
CA LYS A 15 7.51 -11.56 3.61
C LYS A 15 7.48 -12.89 4.35
N ALA A 16 8.57 -13.65 4.24
CA ALA A 16 8.85 -14.81 5.09
C ALA A 16 10.31 -14.81 5.56
N THR A 17 10.53 -15.09 6.84
CA THR A 17 11.83 -15.35 7.45
C THR A 17 11.83 -16.75 8.05
N ALA A 18 12.75 -17.61 7.60
CA ALA A 18 12.99 -18.92 8.17
C ALA A 18 14.16 -18.86 9.17
N VAL A 19 14.01 -19.52 10.32
CA VAL A 19 14.97 -19.55 11.43
C VAL A 19 15.33 -20.99 11.76
N ARG A 20 16.60 -21.28 12.00
CA ARG A 20 17.05 -22.62 12.44
C ARG A 20 16.66 -22.85 13.90
N ALA A 21 16.05 -24.01 14.18
CA ALA A 21 15.56 -24.34 15.52
C ALA A 21 16.67 -24.60 16.56
N ALA A 22 17.93 -24.74 16.12
CA ALA A 22 19.07 -25.16 16.96
C ALA A 22 19.95 -24.01 17.50
N ASP A 23 19.95 -22.85 16.86
CA ASP A 23 20.80 -21.69 17.19
C ASP A 23 20.04 -20.34 17.10
N LEU A 24 18.75 -20.38 16.74
CA LEU A 24 17.87 -19.25 16.46
C LEU A 24 18.36 -18.27 15.37
N GLN A 25 19.29 -18.72 14.52
CA GLN A 25 19.81 -17.91 13.42
C GLN A 25 18.90 -17.95 12.19
N VAL A 26 18.88 -16.84 11.45
CA VAL A 26 18.19 -16.77 10.14
C VAL A 26 18.81 -17.80 9.19
N PHE A 27 17.95 -18.58 8.55
CA PHE A 27 18.29 -19.52 7.48
C PHE A 27 18.11 -18.89 6.10
N LYS A 28 16.95 -18.27 5.85
CA LYS A 28 16.62 -17.65 4.56
C LYS A 28 15.49 -16.63 4.71
N ARG A 29 15.42 -15.64 3.82
CA ARG A 29 14.34 -14.64 3.73
C ARG A 29 13.74 -14.62 2.32
N TYR A 30 12.46 -14.27 2.23
CA TYR A 30 11.70 -14.10 0.99
C TYR A 30 10.76 -12.88 1.09
N VAL A 31 10.46 -12.28 -0.05
CA VAL A 31 9.51 -11.16 -0.18
C VAL A 31 8.71 -11.26 -1.48
N VAL A 32 7.47 -10.80 -1.45
CA VAL A 32 6.64 -10.41 -2.60
C VAL A 32 6.21 -8.97 -2.38
N ASN A 33 6.59 -8.06 -3.27
CA ASN A 33 6.22 -6.64 -3.20
C ASN A 33 4.95 -6.40 -4.03
N PHE A 34 3.91 -5.81 -3.43
CA PHE A 34 2.58 -5.83 -4.03
C PHE A 34 2.49 -5.03 -5.34
N ASP A 35 2.94 -3.78 -5.35
CA ASP A 35 2.75 -2.90 -6.53
C ASP A 35 3.56 -3.36 -7.76
N SER A 36 4.75 -3.95 -7.55
CA SER A 36 5.65 -4.38 -8.64
C SER A 36 5.43 -5.81 -9.09
N GLU A 37 4.93 -6.70 -8.23
CA GLU A 37 4.74 -8.12 -8.54
C GLU A 37 3.27 -8.53 -8.72
N LEU A 38 2.32 -7.73 -8.21
CA LEU A 38 0.88 -7.89 -8.41
C LEU A 38 0.20 -6.63 -9.02
N PRO A 39 0.77 -5.99 -10.08
CA PRO A 39 0.34 -4.69 -10.62
C PRO A 39 -1.07 -4.69 -11.27
N HIS A 40 -1.74 -5.84 -11.36
CA HIS A 40 -3.13 -5.93 -11.80
C HIS A 40 -4.12 -5.37 -10.77
N PHE A 41 -3.80 -5.40 -9.47
CA PHE A 41 -4.63 -4.78 -8.42
C PHE A 41 -4.63 -3.24 -8.47
N LYS A 42 -3.62 -2.62 -9.11
CA LYS A 42 -3.44 -1.15 -9.26
C LYS A 42 -3.23 -0.40 -7.93
N THR A 43 -2.60 -1.02 -6.94
CA THR A 43 -2.24 -0.36 -5.68
C THR A 43 -1.08 0.63 -5.83
N SER A 44 -0.91 1.49 -4.83
CA SER A 44 0.27 2.30 -4.62
C SER A 44 0.65 2.24 -3.13
N GLY A 45 1.87 1.81 -2.82
CA GLY A 45 2.25 1.42 -1.47
C GLY A 45 1.47 0.20 -0.95
N GLY A 46 0.93 -0.65 -1.83
CA GLY A 46 -0.02 -1.70 -1.48
C GLY A 46 -1.40 -1.21 -1.04
N MET A 47 -1.68 0.09 -1.18
CA MET A 47 -2.95 0.74 -0.85
C MET A 47 -3.79 1.01 -2.11
N THR A 48 -5.11 0.87 -1.99
CA THR A 48 -6.10 1.35 -2.96
C THR A 48 -6.47 2.80 -2.60
N ALA A 49 -6.39 3.71 -3.56
CA ALA A 49 -6.91 5.07 -3.39
C ALA A 49 -8.45 5.10 -3.49
N SER A 50 -9.11 5.80 -2.57
CA SER A 50 -10.56 6.02 -2.58
C SER A 50 -10.90 7.45 -3.03
N ASP A 51 -12.07 7.57 -3.65
CA ASP A 51 -12.84 8.79 -3.86
C ASP A 51 -13.28 9.48 -2.55
N VAL A 52 -13.56 8.71 -1.50
CA VAL A 52 -13.91 9.23 -0.18
C VAL A 52 -12.64 9.73 0.55
N PRO A 53 -12.59 11.01 0.98
CA PRO A 53 -11.44 11.55 1.69
C PRO A 53 -11.04 10.72 2.92
N ALA A 54 -9.72 10.58 3.12
CA ALA A 54 -9.09 9.84 4.21
C ALA A 54 -9.42 8.32 4.29
N ARG A 55 -10.20 7.76 3.35
CA ARG A 55 -10.46 6.32 3.28
C ARG A 55 -9.28 5.61 2.60
N VAL A 56 -8.76 4.56 3.22
CA VAL A 56 -7.61 3.79 2.70
C VAL A 56 -7.83 2.30 2.88
N THR A 57 -7.78 1.56 1.78
CA THR A 57 -8.00 0.11 1.76
C THR A 57 -6.86 -0.64 1.09
N SER A 58 -6.87 -1.98 1.18
CA SER A 58 -6.12 -2.89 0.31
C SER A 58 -7.03 -4.02 -0.16
N PRO A 59 -6.86 -4.58 -1.38
CA PRO A 59 -7.67 -5.71 -1.83
C PRO A 59 -7.26 -6.98 -1.08
N VAL A 60 -8.20 -7.68 -0.44
CA VAL A 60 -7.91 -8.91 0.34
C VAL A 60 -7.30 -9.99 -0.56
N LEU A 61 -7.81 -10.15 -1.79
CA LEU A 61 -7.29 -11.11 -2.78
C LEU A 61 -5.83 -10.85 -3.18
N MET A 62 -5.32 -9.62 -3.03
CA MET A 62 -3.90 -9.32 -3.27
C MET A 62 -3.00 -10.02 -2.25
N TRP A 63 -3.43 -10.08 -0.98
CA TRP A 63 -2.73 -10.83 0.06
C TRP A 63 -2.81 -12.34 -0.18
N ILE A 64 -3.95 -12.84 -0.69
CA ILE A 64 -4.11 -14.25 -1.05
C ILE A 64 -3.23 -14.64 -2.25
N GLU A 65 -3.11 -13.79 -3.27
CA GLU A 65 -2.26 -14.06 -4.44
C GLU A 65 -0.77 -13.91 -4.11
N ALA A 66 -0.41 -12.97 -3.21
CA ALA A 66 0.94 -12.86 -2.67
C ALA A 66 1.41 -14.14 -1.96
N TRP A 67 0.50 -14.86 -1.28
CA TRP A 67 0.80 -16.17 -0.68
C TRP A 67 1.17 -17.22 -1.72
N ASP A 68 0.36 -17.38 -2.77
CA ASP A 68 0.63 -18.32 -3.85
C ASP A 68 1.99 -18.01 -4.52
N LEU A 69 2.29 -16.74 -4.76
CA LEU A 69 3.55 -16.29 -5.35
C LEU A 69 4.74 -16.51 -4.42
N LEU A 70 4.65 -16.14 -3.14
CA LEU A 70 5.74 -16.26 -2.16
C LEU A 70 6.12 -17.73 -1.94
N LEU A 71 5.13 -18.59 -1.71
CA LEU A 71 5.36 -20.03 -1.53
C LEU A 71 5.85 -20.70 -2.80
N SER A 72 5.48 -20.20 -3.98
CA SER A 72 6.03 -20.65 -5.27
C SER A 72 7.49 -20.21 -5.46
N LYS A 73 7.87 -18.98 -5.09
CA LYS A 73 9.29 -18.55 -5.05
C LYS A 73 10.11 -19.48 -4.16
N MET A 74 9.64 -19.71 -2.93
CA MET A 74 10.27 -20.63 -1.97
C MET A 74 10.43 -22.05 -2.53
N LYS A 75 9.40 -22.58 -3.21
CA LYS A 75 9.44 -23.91 -3.82
C LYS A 75 10.42 -24.02 -4.99
N SER A 76 10.46 -23.02 -5.88
CA SER A 76 11.42 -22.96 -7.00
C SER A 76 12.87 -22.87 -6.52
N ASP A 77 13.09 -22.15 -5.42
CA ASP A 77 14.37 -22.01 -4.71
C ASP A 77 14.65 -23.18 -3.73
N SER A 78 13.95 -24.31 -3.92
CA SER A 78 14.16 -25.59 -3.20
C SER A 78 14.11 -25.49 -1.68
N PHE A 79 13.27 -24.59 -1.13
CA PHE A 79 13.11 -24.43 0.31
C PHE A 79 12.61 -25.73 0.98
N PRO A 80 13.23 -26.18 2.09
CA PRO A 80 12.92 -27.47 2.71
C PRO A 80 11.67 -27.39 3.60
N PHE A 81 10.49 -27.27 2.98
CA PHE A 81 9.20 -27.16 3.69
C PHE A 81 8.94 -28.30 4.70
N ALA A 82 9.41 -29.51 4.42
CA ALA A 82 9.25 -30.67 5.30
C ALA A 82 10.00 -30.54 6.64
N GLU A 83 10.96 -29.63 6.73
CA GLU A 83 11.74 -29.34 7.95
C GLU A 83 11.10 -28.25 8.82
N VAL A 84 10.04 -27.58 8.35
CA VAL A 84 9.32 -26.59 9.16
C VAL A 84 8.50 -27.33 10.22
N VAL A 85 8.86 -27.13 11.49
CA VAL A 85 8.19 -27.78 12.64
C VAL A 85 7.14 -26.90 13.30
N ALA A 86 7.26 -25.58 13.15
CA ALA A 86 6.27 -24.61 13.60
C ALA A 86 6.30 -23.35 12.73
N THR A 87 5.14 -22.72 12.56
CA THR A 87 4.95 -21.48 11.80
C THR A 87 4.04 -20.50 12.52
N SER A 88 4.28 -19.20 12.34
CA SER A 88 3.41 -18.11 12.77
C SER A 88 3.58 -16.92 11.80
N GLY A 89 2.95 -15.79 12.09
CA GLY A 89 3.07 -14.60 11.28
C GLY A 89 2.65 -13.32 11.98
N SER A 90 2.95 -12.23 11.29
CA SER A 90 2.45 -10.88 11.54
C SER A 90 1.46 -10.49 10.44
N GLY A 91 0.44 -9.72 10.80
CA GLY A 91 -0.30 -8.88 9.85
C GLY A 91 -0.15 -7.41 10.23
N GLN A 92 -0.27 -6.51 9.24
CA GLN A 92 -0.43 -5.08 9.53
C GLN A 92 -1.62 -4.86 10.47
N GLN A 93 -1.41 -4.09 11.54
CA GLN A 93 -2.42 -3.98 12.61
C GLN A 93 -3.69 -3.26 12.15
N HIS A 94 -4.74 -3.44 12.95
CA HIS A 94 -6.05 -2.78 12.85
C HIS A 94 -6.91 -3.15 11.61
N GLY A 95 -6.31 -3.50 10.47
CA GLY A 95 -7.03 -3.90 9.25
C GLY A 95 -7.87 -5.16 9.43
N SER A 96 -8.99 -5.26 8.71
CA SER A 96 -10.01 -6.30 8.94
C SER A 96 -10.56 -6.97 7.68
N VAL A 97 -10.65 -8.30 7.74
CA VAL A 97 -11.20 -9.16 6.69
C VAL A 97 -12.61 -9.61 7.09
N TYR A 98 -13.55 -9.46 6.16
CA TYR A 98 -14.97 -9.75 6.34
C TYR A 98 -15.32 -10.99 5.52
N TRP A 99 -15.46 -12.14 6.16
CA TRP A 99 -15.67 -13.43 5.50
C TRP A 99 -17.15 -13.66 5.17
N ALA A 100 -17.45 -14.08 3.95
CA ALA A 100 -18.81 -14.35 3.50
C ALA A 100 -19.38 -15.65 4.09
N GLN A 101 -20.71 -15.73 4.19
CA GLN A 101 -21.41 -16.97 4.54
C GLN A 101 -20.92 -18.17 3.68
N GLY A 102 -20.47 -19.23 4.35
CA GLY A 102 -19.91 -20.43 3.73
C GLY A 102 -18.39 -20.40 3.49
N ALA A 103 -17.70 -19.29 3.76
CA ALA A 103 -16.24 -19.20 3.58
C ALA A 103 -15.46 -20.15 4.51
N SER A 104 -15.98 -20.47 5.69
CA SER A 104 -15.45 -21.52 6.57
C SER A 104 -15.28 -22.86 5.85
N ARG A 105 -16.28 -23.23 5.04
CA ARG A 105 -16.26 -24.46 4.22
C ARG A 105 -15.25 -24.37 3.07
N MET A 106 -15.08 -23.19 2.47
CA MET A 106 -14.08 -22.97 1.41
C MET A 106 -12.65 -23.16 1.93
N LEU A 107 -12.38 -22.76 3.18
CA LEU A 107 -11.08 -22.97 3.83
C LEU A 107 -10.78 -24.46 4.10
N THR A 108 -11.79 -25.26 4.46
CA THR A 108 -11.62 -26.70 4.72
C THR A 108 -11.54 -27.55 3.45
N GLU A 109 -12.14 -27.10 2.34
CA GLU A 109 -12.26 -27.85 1.08
C GLU A 109 -11.20 -27.48 0.01
N LEU A 110 -10.16 -26.70 0.37
CA LEU A 110 -9.10 -26.25 -0.55
C LEU A 110 -8.40 -27.38 -1.33
N ASP A 111 -8.48 -27.31 -2.67
CA ASP A 111 -7.79 -28.21 -3.59
C ASP A 111 -6.31 -27.82 -3.76
N PRO A 112 -5.34 -28.67 -3.37
CA PRO A 112 -3.90 -28.41 -3.53
C PRO A 112 -3.43 -28.38 -4.99
N GLY A 113 -4.22 -28.86 -5.96
CA GLY A 113 -3.94 -28.70 -7.38
C GLY A 113 -4.01 -27.24 -7.83
N GLN A 114 -4.93 -26.48 -7.25
CA GLN A 114 -5.20 -25.08 -7.61
C GLN A 114 -4.51 -24.08 -6.68
N ALA A 115 -4.46 -22.82 -7.10
CA ALA A 115 -3.99 -21.67 -6.30
C ALA A 115 -5.06 -21.24 -5.28
N LEU A 116 -4.68 -20.53 -4.22
CA LEU A 116 -5.61 -20.02 -3.20
C LEU A 116 -6.55 -18.93 -3.76
N ALA A 117 -6.00 -17.93 -4.46
CA ALA A 117 -6.78 -16.74 -4.84
C ALA A 117 -8.02 -17.04 -5.72
N PRO A 118 -7.95 -17.92 -6.74
CA PRO A 118 -9.13 -18.32 -7.50
C PRO A 118 -10.18 -19.09 -6.70
N GLN A 119 -9.76 -19.86 -5.69
CA GLN A 119 -10.67 -20.65 -4.84
C GLN A 119 -11.39 -19.76 -3.81
N LEU A 120 -10.71 -18.73 -3.29
CA LEU A 120 -11.23 -17.84 -2.25
C LEU A 120 -11.89 -16.55 -2.79
N ASN A 121 -12.05 -16.42 -4.12
CA ASN A 121 -12.78 -15.29 -4.73
C ASN A 121 -14.27 -15.23 -4.32
N GLY A 122 -14.84 -16.30 -3.75
CA GLY A 122 -16.18 -16.29 -3.14
C GLY A 122 -16.20 -16.10 -1.61
N ALA A 123 -15.03 -16.05 -0.96
CA ALA A 123 -14.90 -16.20 0.50
C ALA A 123 -15.08 -14.89 1.29
N PHE A 124 -15.20 -13.73 0.63
CA PHE A 124 -15.19 -12.42 1.28
C PHE A 124 -16.49 -11.66 1.03
N ALA A 125 -17.12 -11.19 2.11
CA ALA A 125 -18.28 -10.30 2.03
C ALA A 125 -17.87 -8.90 1.52
N ARG A 126 -16.62 -8.50 1.78
CA ARG A 126 -16.01 -7.26 1.29
C ARG A 126 -14.62 -7.55 0.71
N MET A 127 -14.38 -7.14 -0.53
CA MET A 127 -13.10 -7.39 -1.22
C MET A 127 -11.99 -6.40 -0.86
N GLU A 128 -12.34 -5.16 -0.53
CA GLU A 128 -11.41 -4.18 0.03
C GLU A 128 -11.42 -4.28 1.56
N SER A 129 -10.26 -4.48 2.19
CA SER A 129 -10.08 -4.35 3.64
C SER A 129 -9.74 -2.90 3.98
N PRO A 130 -10.35 -2.25 4.98
CA PRO A 130 -9.74 -1.07 5.60
C PRO A 130 -8.39 -1.46 6.22
N ILE A 131 -7.44 -0.53 6.27
CA ILE A 131 -6.09 -0.77 6.81
C ILE A 131 -5.68 0.32 7.82
N TRP A 132 -4.51 0.18 8.46
CA TRP A 132 -4.03 1.09 9.51
C TRP A 132 -3.95 2.57 9.08
N ALA A 133 -3.83 2.85 7.78
CA ALA A 133 -3.72 4.18 7.21
C ALA A 133 -5.09 4.89 7.03
N ASP A 134 -6.21 4.21 7.23
CA ASP A 134 -7.54 4.81 7.15
C ASP A 134 -7.82 5.72 8.35
N SER A 135 -8.15 6.97 8.09
CA SER A 135 -8.55 7.96 9.11
C SER A 135 -9.98 8.49 8.90
N SER A 136 -10.84 7.72 8.21
CA SER A 136 -12.15 8.14 7.72
C SER A 136 -13.34 7.88 8.67
N THR A 137 -13.09 7.62 9.96
CA THR A 137 -14.08 7.16 10.96
C THR A 137 -14.19 8.06 12.20
N GLY A 138 -13.71 9.31 12.15
CA GLY A 138 -13.73 10.23 13.31
C GLY A 138 -15.13 10.43 13.93
N ALA A 139 -16.20 10.32 13.12
CA ALA A 139 -17.58 10.34 13.59
C ALA A 139 -17.95 9.13 14.46
N GLN A 140 -17.50 7.93 14.08
CA GLN A 140 -17.67 6.70 14.86
C GLN A 140 -16.82 6.76 16.13
N CYS A 141 -15.59 7.27 16.06
CA CYS A 141 -14.72 7.50 17.21
C CYS A 141 -15.40 8.39 18.27
N ALA A 142 -15.87 9.57 17.88
CA ALA A 142 -16.57 10.49 18.78
C ALA A 142 -17.85 9.88 19.38
N ARG A 143 -18.60 9.08 18.60
CA ARG A 143 -19.84 8.43 19.07
C ARG A 143 -19.58 7.31 20.06
N ILE A 144 -18.58 6.47 19.81
CA ILE A 144 -18.20 5.35 20.70
C ILE A 144 -17.55 5.89 21.98
N GLU A 145 -16.74 6.95 21.89
CA GLU A 145 -16.24 7.69 23.06
C GLU A 145 -17.37 8.32 23.89
N ALA A 146 -18.46 8.78 23.27
CA ALA A 146 -19.63 9.30 23.98
C ALA A 146 -20.49 8.19 24.61
N ALA A 147 -20.62 7.03 23.96
CA ALA A 147 -21.43 5.91 24.43
C ALA A 147 -20.77 5.12 25.57
N VAL A 148 -19.44 4.92 25.53
CA VAL A 148 -18.66 4.17 26.53
C VAL A 148 -18.02 5.11 27.56
N GLY A 149 -17.78 6.37 27.19
CA GLY A 149 -16.92 7.31 27.91
C GLY A 149 -15.45 7.11 27.52
N ARG A 150 -14.82 8.10 26.87
CA ARG A 150 -13.44 8.04 26.36
C ARG A 150 -12.43 7.42 27.34
N GLN A 151 -12.36 7.92 28.57
CA GLN A 151 -11.40 7.45 29.57
C GLN A 151 -11.74 6.04 30.08
N THR A 152 -13.01 5.62 30.02
CA THR A 152 -13.46 4.25 30.29
C THR A 152 -12.98 3.32 29.18
N LEU A 153 -13.19 3.70 27.91
CA LEU A 153 -12.72 2.96 26.73
C LEU A 153 -11.19 2.80 26.76
N ALA A 154 -10.45 3.85 27.11
CA ALA A 154 -9.01 3.80 27.31
C ALA A 154 -8.61 2.79 28.40
N LYS A 155 -9.17 2.90 29.61
CA LYS A 155 -8.89 1.99 30.72
C LYS A 155 -9.33 0.54 30.47
N ALA A 156 -10.32 0.33 29.61
CA ALA A 156 -10.82 -1.00 29.27
C ALA A 156 -10.05 -1.67 28.12
N THR A 157 -9.63 -0.90 27.12
CA THR A 157 -9.14 -1.43 25.83
C THR A 157 -7.69 -1.06 25.51
N GLY A 158 -7.05 -0.26 26.37
CA GLY A 158 -5.65 0.16 26.23
C GLY A 158 -5.44 1.42 25.41
N SER A 159 -6.50 2.00 24.85
CA SER A 159 -6.44 3.21 24.01
C SER A 159 -7.79 3.92 24.00
N ARG A 160 -7.79 5.24 23.83
CA ARG A 160 -8.99 5.97 23.39
C ARG A 160 -9.41 5.52 21.98
N ALA A 161 -10.48 6.09 21.42
CA ALA A 161 -10.82 5.79 20.03
C ALA A 161 -9.80 6.44 19.09
N TYR A 162 -9.33 5.66 18.12
CA TYR A 162 -8.52 6.11 16.99
C TYR A 162 -9.13 5.58 15.69
N GLU A 163 -9.05 6.36 14.62
CA GLU A 163 -9.85 6.15 13.42
C GLU A 163 -9.57 4.81 12.72
N ARG A 164 -8.29 4.42 12.70
CA ARG A 164 -7.86 3.14 12.14
C ARG A 164 -8.30 1.91 12.94
N PHE A 165 -8.64 2.06 14.24
CA PHE A 165 -8.89 0.91 15.11
C PHE A 165 -10.15 0.17 14.67
N THR A 166 -10.08 -1.17 14.71
CA THR A 166 -11.00 -2.04 13.98
C THR A 166 -12.47 -1.87 14.38
N GLY A 167 -12.79 -1.59 15.65
CA GLY A 167 -14.16 -1.32 16.09
C GLY A 167 -14.80 -0.09 15.44
N MET A 168 -14.00 0.93 15.10
CA MET A 168 -14.45 2.16 14.44
C MET A 168 -14.73 1.91 12.95
N GLN A 169 -13.86 1.11 12.31
CA GLN A 169 -14.01 0.65 10.93
C GLN A 169 -15.22 -0.29 10.77
N ILE A 170 -15.40 -1.24 11.69
CA ILE A 170 -16.58 -2.12 11.75
C ILE A 170 -17.86 -1.29 11.87
N ALA A 171 -17.93 -0.34 12.81
CA ALA A 171 -19.11 0.51 12.98
C ALA A 171 -19.47 1.26 11.68
N LYS A 172 -18.48 1.89 11.05
CA LYS A 172 -18.66 2.58 9.76
C LYS A 172 -19.16 1.65 8.66
N LEU A 173 -18.59 0.45 8.53
CA LEU A 173 -18.99 -0.49 7.49
C LEU A 173 -20.38 -1.11 7.73
N ILE A 174 -20.87 -1.15 8.97
CA ILE A 174 -22.27 -1.52 9.25
C ILE A 174 -23.23 -0.39 8.86
N GLU A 175 -22.80 0.87 8.97
CA GLU A 175 -23.58 2.05 8.60
C GLU A 175 -23.64 2.27 7.08
N GLU A 176 -22.52 2.07 6.38
CA GLU A 176 -22.42 2.26 4.92
C GLU A 176 -22.80 1.00 4.12
N GLU A 177 -22.47 -0.19 4.61
CA GLU A 177 -22.62 -1.47 3.89
C GLU A 177 -23.40 -2.52 4.72
N PRO A 178 -24.61 -2.23 5.24
CA PRO A 178 -25.33 -3.16 6.15
C PRO A 178 -25.58 -4.55 5.54
N VAL A 179 -25.86 -4.63 4.24
CA VAL A 179 -26.06 -5.91 3.51
C VAL A 179 -24.76 -6.72 3.41
N MET A 180 -23.59 -6.08 3.43
CA MET A 180 -22.30 -6.78 3.54
C MET A 180 -22.15 -7.40 4.93
N TYR A 181 -22.48 -6.66 5.99
CA TYR A 181 -22.42 -7.17 7.36
C TYR A 181 -23.42 -8.32 7.63
N GLU A 182 -24.62 -8.27 7.04
CA GLU A 182 -25.58 -9.38 7.06
C GLU A 182 -25.01 -10.65 6.40
N LYS A 183 -24.32 -10.49 5.25
CA LYS A 183 -23.64 -11.58 4.52
C LYS A 183 -22.31 -12.01 5.14
N CYS A 184 -21.78 -11.27 6.11
CA CYS A 184 -20.54 -11.57 6.80
C CYS A 184 -20.78 -12.57 7.94
N GLU A 185 -20.16 -13.74 7.89
CA GLU A 185 -20.23 -14.77 8.96
C GLU A 185 -19.14 -14.62 10.02
N HIS A 186 -17.94 -14.17 9.62
CA HIS A 186 -16.79 -14.02 10.50
C HIS A 186 -15.98 -12.76 10.17
N ILE A 187 -15.43 -12.10 11.18
CA ILE A 187 -14.54 -10.94 11.04
C ILE A 187 -13.20 -11.28 11.68
N SER A 188 -12.13 -11.16 10.90
CA SER A 188 -10.75 -11.38 11.33
C SER A 188 -9.93 -10.08 11.25
N LEU A 189 -8.83 -9.99 11.98
CA LEU A 189 -7.75 -9.03 11.67
C LEU A 189 -6.91 -9.58 10.51
N VAL A 190 -6.07 -8.76 9.87
CA VAL A 190 -5.14 -9.26 8.82
C VAL A 190 -4.29 -10.43 9.34
N SER A 191 -3.82 -10.32 10.58
CA SER A 191 -3.08 -11.37 11.30
C SER A 191 -3.84 -12.70 11.38
N SER A 192 -5.04 -12.71 11.97
CA SER A 192 -5.84 -13.94 12.12
C SER A 192 -6.46 -14.40 10.79
N ALA A 193 -6.69 -13.53 9.83
CA ALA A 193 -7.13 -13.89 8.48
C ALA A 193 -6.06 -14.71 7.76
N MET A 194 -4.80 -14.24 7.73
CA MET A 194 -3.69 -14.98 7.11
C MET A 194 -3.36 -16.26 7.89
N CYS A 195 -3.53 -16.25 9.22
CA CYS A 195 -3.47 -17.47 10.04
C CYS A 195 -4.55 -18.49 9.65
N SER A 196 -5.77 -18.03 9.34
CA SER A 196 -6.90 -18.89 8.98
C SER A 196 -6.66 -19.65 7.67
N LEU A 197 -5.99 -19.00 6.71
CA LEU A 197 -5.53 -19.67 5.48
C LEU A 197 -4.61 -20.86 5.83
N PHE A 198 -3.58 -20.62 6.64
CA PHE A 198 -2.59 -21.64 7.02
C PHE A 198 -3.16 -22.77 7.88
N LEU A 199 -4.21 -22.50 8.65
CA LEU A 199 -4.93 -23.48 9.46
C LEU A 199 -5.99 -24.26 8.66
N GLY A 200 -6.54 -23.68 7.59
CA GLY A 200 -7.67 -24.25 6.85
C GLY A 200 -9.02 -24.11 7.58
N ALA A 201 -9.08 -23.23 8.57
CA ALA A 201 -10.24 -22.94 9.41
C ALA A 201 -10.02 -21.57 10.10
N TYR A 202 -11.09 -20.94 10.62
CA TYR A 202 -10.96 -19.64 11.28
C TYR A 202 -10.06 -19.69 12.52
N ALA A 203 -8.98 -18.91 12.48
CA ALA A 203 -8.09 -18.70 13.60
C ALA A 203 -8.63 -17.57 14.52
N PRO A 204 -8.65 -17.76 15.84
CA PRO A 204 -9.00 -16.69 16.77
C PRO A 204 -8.01 -15.51 16.66
N VAL A 205 -8.49 -14.31 16.96
CA VAL A 205 -7.64 -13.13 17.16
C VAL A 205 -6.81 -13.32 18.43
N ASP A 206 -5.53 -12.95 18.40
CA ASP A 206 -4.67 -13.03 19.57
C ASP A 206 -4.85 -11.83 20.52
N THR A 207 -4.54 -12.02 21.80
CA THR A 207 -4.71 -10.97 22.81
C THR A 207 -3.85 -9.73 22.56
N SER A 208 -2.73 -9.81 21.83
CA SER A 208 -1.88 -8.66 21.52
C SER A 208 -2.45 -7.81 20.39
N ASP A 209 -2.66 -8.36 19.18
CA ASP A 209 -3.21 -7.61 18.05
C ASP A 209 -4.67 -7.21 18.27
N GLY A 210 -5.43 -8.05 18.98
CA GLY A 210 -6.76 -7.72 19.46
C GLY A 210 -6.81 -6.44 20.30
N SER A 211 -5.71 -6.01 20.92
CA SER A 211 -5.64 -4.71 21.62
C SER A 211 -5.80 -3.52 20.67
N GLY A 212 -5.36 -3.64 19.41
CA GLY A 212 -5.47 -2.62 18.36
C GLY A 212 -6.89 -2.39 17.81
N THR A 213 -7.92 -2.87 18.49
CA THR A 213 -9.31 -2.89 17.97
C THR A 213 -10.27 -1.94 18.69
N ASN A 214 -9.93 -1.47 19.90
CA ASN A 214 -10.87 -0.92 20.90
C ASN A 214 -11.99 -1.90 21.32
N LEU A 215 -11.85 -3.21 21.05
CA LEU A 215 -12.85 -4.24 21.40
C LEU A 215 -12.31 -5.29 22.39
N ASN A 216 -10.99 -5.41 22.60
CA ASN A 216 -10.36 -6.32 23.57
C ASN A 216 -10.47 -5.78 25.01
N ASN A 217 -10.71 -6.66 25.99
CA ASN A 217 -10.72 -6.32 27.40
C ASN A 217 -9.33 -6.51 28.05
N LEU A 218 -8.63 -5.40 28.33
CA LEU A 218 -7.34 -5.40 29.02
C LEU A 218 -7.44 -5.41 30.55
N GLN A 219 -8.63 -5.27 31.13
CA GLN A 219 -8.79 -5.07 32.58
C GLN A 219 -8.40 -6.28 33.43
N GLU A 220 -8.43 -7.47 32.84
CA GLU A 220 -8.08 -8.73 33.51
C GLU A 220 -6.79 -9.32 32.91
N LEU A 221 -5.74 -9.48 33.72
CA LEU A 221 -4.54 -10.20 33.31
C LEU A 221 -4.90 -11.70 33.09
N GLY A 222 -4.76 -12.18 31.85
CA GLY A 222 -5.24 -13.51 31.44
C GLY A 222 -6.64 -13.50 30.80
N GLY A 223 -7.31 -12.34 30.75
CA GLY A 223 -8.60 -12.20 30.07
C GLY A 223 -8.50 -12.51 28.57
N LEU A 224 -9.31 -13.47 28.12
CA LEU A 224 -9.49 -13.83 26.70
C LEU A 224 -10.82 -13.28 26.16
N THR A 225 -11.32 -12.19 26.72
CA THR A 225 -12.67 -11.68 26.48
C THR A 225 -12.68 -10.38 25.68
N TRP A 226 -13.73 -10.21 24.88
CA TRP A 226 -14.06 -8.93 24.27
C TRP A 226 -14.77 -8.01 25.29
N TYR A 227 -14.66 -6.70 25.13
CA TYR A 227 -15.25 -5.70 26.01
C TYR A 227 -16.66 -5.32 25.53
N ASP A 228 -17.67 -5.92 26.15
CA ASP A 228 -19.10 -5.78 25.82
C ASP A 228 -19.59 -4.35 25.54
N PRO A 229 -19.26 -3.31 26.34
CA PRO A 229 -19.71 -1.95 26.07
C PRO A 229 -19.21 -1.39 24.74
N ALA A 230 -17.98 -1.72 24.33
CA ALA A 230 -17.45 -1.29 23.03
C ALA A 230 -18.08 -2.09 21.87
N LEU A 231 -18.26 -3.41 22.03
CA LEU A 231 -19.00 -4.22 21.04
C LEU A 231 -20.43 -3.69 20.83
N ALA A 232 -21.11 -3.31 21.92
CA ALA A 232 -22.47 -2.79 21.87
C ALA A 232 -22.57 -1.36 21.31
N ALA A 233 -21.50 -0.56 21.43
CA ALA A 233 -21.41 0.76 20.81
C ALA A 233 -21.01 0.70 19.32
N ALA A 234 -20.29 -0.35 18.91
CA ALA A 234 -19.81 -0.54 17.54
C ALA A 234 -20.79 -1.26 16.59
N ALA A 235 -21.83 -1.95 17.10
CA ALA A 235 -22.76 -2.70 16.26
C ALA A 235 -24.24 -2.65 16.73
N PRO A 236 -25.20 -2.53 15.80
CA PRO A 236 -26.62 -2.68 16.10
C PRO A 236 -26.93 -4.12 16.54
N GLY A 237 -27.93 -4.29 17.40
CA GLY A 237 -28.22 -5.56 18.08
C GLY A 237 -27.34 -5.83 19.31
N GLY A 238 -26.37 -4.95 19.61
CA GLY A 238 -25.54 -5.04 20.80
C GLY A 238 -24.44 -6.10 20.73
N ALA A 239 -23.74 -6.29 21.86
CA ALA A 239 -22.47 -7.02 21.91
C ALA A 239 -22.52 -8.46 21.34
N ALA A 240 -23.66 -9.15 21.47
CA ALA A 240 -23.82 -10.52 21.00
C ALA A 240 -23.68 -10.65 19.47
N GLY A 241 -24.25 -9.72 18.69
CA GLY A 241 -24.27 -9.80 17.22
C GLY A 241 -22.90 -9.61 16.57
N LEU A 242 -22.03 -8.81 17.20
CA LEU A 242 -20.64 -8.62 16.76
C LEU A 242 -19.71 -9.70 17.34
N ARG A 243 -19.90 -10.13 18.59
CA ARG A 243 -19.12 -11.26 19.16
C ARG A 243 -19.30 -12.54 18.36
N ALA A 244 -20.51 -12.83 17.87
CA ALA A 244 -20.77 -13.97 17.01
C ALA A 244 -19.87 -13.98 15.76
N ARG A 245 -19.57 -12.81 15.20
CA ARG A 245 -18.67 -12.64 14.04
C ARG A 245 -17.20 -12.60 14.41
N LEU A 246 -16.80 -11.99 15.53
CA LEU A 246 -15.40 -11.96 15.98
C LEU A 246 -14.93 -13.30 16.58
N GLY A 247 -15.85 -14.18 16.93
CA GLY A 247 -15.58 -15.41 17.68
C GLY A 247 -15.81 -15.25 19.18
N PRO A 248 -15.98 -16.35 19.94
CA PRO A 248 -16.41 -16.33 21.33
C PRO A 248 -15.44 -15.61 22.28
N GLY A 249 -14.15 -15.52 21.91
CA GLY A 249 -13.12 -14.84 22.65
C GLY A 249 -11.81 -14.75 21.86
N LEU A 250 -10.79 -14.22 22.51
CA LEU A 250 -9.41 -14.10 22.04
C LEU A 250 -8.60 -15.37 22.34
N CYS A 251 -7.35 -15.43 21.91
CA CYS A 251 -6.40 -16.47 22.30
C CYS A 251 -5.05 -15.92 22.76
N GLU A 252 -4.30 -16.74 23.49
CA GLU A 252 -2.95 -16.41 23.95
C GLU A 252 -1.98 -16.32 22.76
N SER A 253 -1.16 -15.26 22.68
CA SER A 253 -0.21 -15.02 21.58
C SER A 253 0.85 -16.09 21.34
N HIS A 254 0.98 -17.08 22.24
CA HIS A 254 1.90 -18.23 22.10
C HIS A 254 1.16 -19.55 21.85
N ARG A 255 -0.17 -19.53 21.68
CA ARG A 255 -1.01 -20.72 21.53
C ARG A 255 -0.78 -21.39 20.17
N ALA A 256 -0.50 -22.69 20.19
CA ALA A 256 -0.64 -23.52 19.00
C ALA A 256 -2.14 -23.79 18.72
N LEU A 257 -2.59 -23.48 17.51
CA LEU A 257 -4.00 -23.58 17.10
C LEU A 257 -4.32 -24.93 16.45
N GLY A 258 -3.32 -25.57 15.84
CA GLY A 258 -3.45 -26.85 15.14
C GLY A 258 -2.20 -27.19 14.34
N SER A 259 -2.29 -28.19 13.48
CA SER A 259 -1.31 -28.43 12.42
C SER A 259 -1.69 -27.67 11.15
N VAL A 260 -0.71 -27.42 10.27
CA VAL A 260 -0.92 -26.73 8.99
C VAL A 260 -1.92 -27.47 8.08
N ALA A 261 -2.73 -26.72 7.33
CA ALA A 261 -3.78 -27.28 6.50
C ALA A 261 -3.25 -28.30 5.46
N PRO A 262 -4.00 -29.38 5.15
CA PRO A 262 -3.61 -30.39 4.16
C PRO A 262 -3.29 -29.83 2.76
N TYR A 263 -3.81 -28.65 2.42
CA TYR A 263 -3.44 -27.90 1.23
C TYR A 263 -1.92 -27.67 1.13
N PHE A 264 -1.29 -27.09 2.15
CA PHE A 264 0.14 -26.75 2.12
C PHE A 264 1.04 -27.98 2.20
N VAL A 265 0.60 -29.01 2.94
CA VAL A 265 1.25 -30.34 2.97
C VAL A 265 1.32 -30.92 1.57
N LYS A 266 0.18 -31.02 0.86
CA LYS A 266 0.09 -31.63 -0.47
C LYS A 266 0.70 -30.77 -1.59
N ARG A 267 0.56 -29.44 -1.52
CA ARG A 267 0.98 -28.51 -2.59
C ARG A 267 2.44 -28.08 -2.50
N TYR A 268 2.94 -27.79 -1.29
CA TYR A 268 4.28 -27.25 -1.08
C TYR A 268 5.22 -28.22 -0.34
N GLY A 269 4.69 -29.25 0.33
CA GLY A 269 5.51 -30.27 1.03
C GLY A 269 5.85 -29.91 2.47
N PHE A 270 5.03 -29.10 3.15
CA PHE A 270 5.13 -28.91 4.60
C PHE A 270 4.95 -30.23 5.35
N SER A 271 5.60 -30.36 6.52
CA SER A 271 5.30 -31.48 7.41
C SER A 271 3.82 -31.46 7.84
N PRO A 272 3.10 -32.61 7.82
CA PRO A 272 1.74 -32.69 8.35
C PRO A 272 1.67 -32.48 9.87
N THR A 273 2.81 -32.44 10.57
CA THR A 273 2.91 -32.09 11.99
C THR A 273 3.47 -30.68 12.23
N CYS A 274 3.61 -29.85 11.20
CA CYS A 274 4.01 -28.45 11.34
C CYS A 274 2.91 -27.69 12.09
N LEU A 275 3.20 -27.19 13.29
CA LEU A 275 2.21 -26.48 14.10
C LEU A 275 2.01 -25.04 13.62
N VAL A 276 0.76 -24.59 13.61
CA VAL A 276 0.40 -23.17 13.41
C VAL A 276 0.22 -22.52 14.78
N VAL A 277 1.13 -21.62 15.14
CA VAL A 277 1.03 -20.76 16.34
C VAL A 277 0.31 -19.47 15.98
N ALA A 278 -0.63 -19.05 16.82
CA ALA A 278 -1.47 -17.87 16.62
C ALA A 278 -0.68 -16.67 16.07
N TRP A 279 -1.19 -16.04 15.03
CA TRP A 279 -0.56 -14.84 14.45
C TRP A 279 -0.82 -13.61 15.32
N SER A 280 -0.09 -12.52 15.10
CA SER A 280 -0.29 -11.27 15.84
C SER A 280 0.02 -10.06 14.95
N GLY A 281 0.09 -8.86 15.53
CA GLY A 281 0.40 -7.63 14.82
C GLY A 281 1.89 -7.54 14.42
N ASP A 282 2.21 -6.70 13.43
CA ASP A 282 3.57 -6.40 13.00
C ASP A 282 4.44 -5.75 14.11
N ASN A 283 3.87 -4.84 14.91
CA ASN A 283 4.53 -4.26 16.08
C ASN A 283 4.72 -5.28 17.22
N PRO A 284 3.67 -6.02 17.68
CA PRO A 284 3.82 -7.18 18.54
C PRO A 284 4.91 -8.17 18.09
N CYS A 285 4.94 -8.54 16.81
CA CYS A 285 5.99 -9.42 16.30
C CYS A 285 7.35 -8.72 16.30
N SER A 286 7.44 -7.43 15.98
CA SER A 286 8.71 -6.68 16.03
C SER A 286 9.28 -6.60 17.45
N LEU A 287 8.46 -6.52 18.50
CA LEU A 287 8.90 -6.65 19.90
C LEU A 287 9.60 -8.01 20.15
N ALA A 288 9.03 -9.09 19.62
CA ALA A 288 9.63 -10.42 19.70
C ALA A 288 10.90 -10.55 18.85
N GLY A 289 10.92 -9.95 17.65
CA GLY A 289 12.05 -9.98 16.70
C GLY A 289 13.27 -9.19 17.18
N LEU A 290 13.04 -8.04 17.81
CA LEU A 290 14.07 -7.26 18.50
C LEU A 290 14.50 -7.90 19.83
N GLY A 291 13.82 -8.97 20.27
CA GLY A 291 14.16 -9.77 21.45
C GLY A 291 14.07 -9.01 22.77
N LEU A 292 13.00 -8.23 22.97
CA LEU A 292 12.66 -7.71 24.29
C LEU A 292 12.16 -8.87 25.15
N GLN A 293 12.68 -9.00 26.38
CA GLN A 293 12.59 -10.24 27.18
C GLN A 293 11.96 -10.06 28.55
N ALA A 294 12.01 -8.85 29.12
CA ALA A 294 11.47 -8.53 30.43
C ALA A 294 11.02 -7.07 30.51
N PRO A 295 10.10 -6.72 31.42
CA PRO A 295 9.73 -5.32 31.69
C PRO A 295 10.94 -4.41 31.93
N GLY A 296 10.93 -3.23 31.33
CA GLY A 296 12.08 -2.31 31.30
C GLY A 296 13.00 -2.48 30.08
N ASP A 297 12.79 -3.50 29.24
CA ASP A 297 13.32 -3.49 27.88
C ASP A 297 12.50 -2.54 26.98
N VAL A 298 13.20 -1.68 26.24
CA VAL A 298 12.62 -0.70 25.30
C VAL A 298 13.22 -0.92 23.91
N ALA A 299 12.45 -0.61 22.87
CA ALA A 299 12.98 -0.40 21.52
C ALA A 299 12.51 0.94 20.94
N VAL A 300 13.35 1.54 20.10
CA VAL A 300 13.06 2.81 19.41
C VAL A 300 13.36 2.62 17.93
N SER A 301 12.31 2.61 17.12
CA SER A 301 12.39 2.59 15.65
C SER A 301 12.32 4.02 15.13
N MET A 302 13.36 4.46 14.41
CA MET A 302 13.49 5.83 13.91
C MET A 302 13.39 5.88 12.38
N GLY A 303 12.15 5.94 11.89
CA GLY A 303 11.82 6.06 10.46
C GLY A 303 11.22 7.42 10.11
N THR A 304 10.39 7.48 9.06
CA THR A 304 9.60 8.66 8.67
C THR A 304 8.77 9.20 9.84
N SER A 305 8.19 8.28 10.60
CA SER A 305 7.71 8.49 11.97
C SER A 305 8.57 7.68 12.94
N ASP A 306 8.71 8.16 14.17
CA ASP A 306 9.43 7.44 15.23
C ASP A 306 8.43 6.66 16.09
N THR A 307 8.71 5.38 16.36
CA THR A 307 7.89 4.54 17.24
C THR A 307 8.73 3.99 18.38
N MET A 308 8.26 4.19 19.61
CA MET A 308 8.83 3.60 20.81
C MET A 308 7.96 2.43 21.29
N PHE A 309 8.61 1.29 21.53
CA PHE A 309 8.03 0.08 22.10
C PHE A 309 8.60 -0.14 23.50
N ALA A 310 7.78 -0.57 24.44
CA ALA A 310 8.20 -0.89 25.80
C ALA A 310 7.57 -2.20 26.28
N MET A 311 8.33 -3.05 26.98
CA MET A 311 7.74 -4.09 27.81
C MET A 311 7.48 -3.52 29.21
N MET A 312 6.25 -3.65 29.71
CA MET A 312 5.78 -2.99 30.94
C MET A 312 5.14 -3.99 31.90
N ALA A 313 5.54 -3.96 33.17
CA ALA A 313 4.96 -4.82 34.21
C ALA A 313 3.53 -4.40 34.62
N SER A 314 3.17 -3.14 34.37
CA SER A 314 1.85 -2.57 34.63
C SER A 314 1.37 -1.73 33.45
N ALA A 315 0.07 -1.47 33.40
CA ALA A 315 -0.56 -0.60 32.41
C ALA A 315 -1.19 0.60 33.11
N SER A 316 -1.09 1.78 32.48
CA SER A 316 -1.85 2.97 32.87
C SER A 316 -2.45 3.65 31.64
N PRO A 317 -3.49 3.08 30.98
CA PRO A 317 -4.01 3.61 29.73
C PRO A 317 -4.61 5.03 29.86
N GLY A 318 -3.98 5.99 29.18
CA GLY A 318 -4.41 7.40 29.12
C GLY A 318 -5.16 7.77 27.82
N GLU A 319 -5.24 9.07 27.54
CA GLU A 319 -5.70 9.60 26.24
C GLU A 319 -4.59 9.66 25.17
N ASP A 320 -3.33 9.71 25.60
CA ASP A 320 -2.14 9.66 24.74
C ASP A 320 -1.47 8.28 24.81
N GLY A 321 -0.96 7.78 23.67
CA GLY A 321 -0.28 6.49 23.58
C GLY A 321 -1.22 5.28 23.53
N MET A 322 -0.63 4.10 23.37
CA MET A 322 -1.35 2.83 23.22
C MET A 322 -0.75 1.76 24.16
N VAL A 323 -1.62 0.99 24.82
CA VAL A 323 -1.25 -0.18 25.61
C VAL A 323 -1.85 -1.43 24.98
N LEU A 324 -1.03 -2.44 24.75
CA LEU A 324 -1.40 -3.74 24.19
C LEU A 324 -1.06 -4.85 25.19
N ARG A 325 -1.63 -6.05 25.04
CA ARG A 325 -1.10 -7.24 25.71
C ARG A 325 0.28 -7.59 25.14
N ASN A 326 1.19 -8.04 25.99
CA ASN A 326 2.51 -8.47 25.53
C ASN A 326 2.42 -9.81 24.77
N PRO A 327 2.91 -9.91 23.52
CA PRO A 327 2.80 -11.11 22.69
C PRO A 327 3.74 -12.25 23.08
N VAL A 328 4.68 -12.03 24.02
CA VAL A 328 5.68 -13.02 24.44
C VAL A 328 5.66 -13.35 25.94
N ASP A 329 4.89 -12.61 26.74
CA ASP A 329 4.55 -12.95 28.14
C ASP A 329 3.11 -12.52 28.46
N PRO A 330 2.19 -13.44 28.77
CA PRO A 330 0.79 -13.10 29.02
C PRO A 330 0.56 -12.27 30.29
N ASN A 331 1.54 -12.18 31.20
CA ASN A 331 1.43 -11.51 32.49
C ASN A 331 1.83 -10.02 32.46
N SER A 332 2.29 -9.51 31.32
CA SER A 332 2.73 -8.13 31.15
C SER A 332 2.11 -7.45 29.93
N TYR A 333 2.44 -6.18 29.74
CA TYR A 333 1.89 -5.31 28.71
C TYR A 333 2.98 -4.84 27.75
N MET A 334 2.55 -4.48 26.54
CA MET A 334 3.35 -3.79 25.54
C MET A 334 2.88 -2.34 25.45
N GLY A 335 3.79 -1.41 25.74
CA GLY A 335 3.57 0.02 25.57
C GLY A 335 3.99 0.48 24.19
N MET A 336 3.21 1.37 23.57
CA MET A 336 3.50 1.96 22.25
C MET A 336 3.24 3.47 22.25
N LEU A 337 4.25 4.21 21.79
CA LEU A 337 4.16 5.65 21.49
C LEU A 337 4.57 5.88 20.04
N VAL A 338 3.78 6.65 19.29
CA VAL A 338 4.03 6.95 17.88
C VAL A 338 4.14 8.46 17.71
N PHE A 339 5.24 8.90 17.08
CA PHE A 339 5.54 10.31 16.82
C PHE A 339 5.66 10.52 15.31
N LYS A 340 4.67 11.17 14.71
CA LYS A 340 4.55 11.38 13.26
C LYS A 340 5.77 12.09 12.67
N ASN A 341 6.28 13.11 13.38
CA ASN A 341 7.42 13.93 12.93
C ASN A 341 8.76 13.23 13.24
N GLY A 342 9.07 12.14 12.53
CA GLY A 342 10.31 11.37 12.68
C GLY A 342 11.46 11.92 11.84
N SER A 343 11.84 11.20 10.77
CA SER A 343 12.99 11.55 9.93
C SER A 343 12.85 12.93 9.30
N LEU A 344 11.65 13.32 8.86
CA LEU A 344 11.39 14.61 8.21
C LEU A 344 11.88 15.81 9.05
N ALA A 345 11.67 15.79 10.37
CA ALA A 345 12.13 16.86 11.27
C ALA A 345 13.67 16.89 11.37
N ARG A 346 14.31 15.71 11.41
CA ARG A 346 15.78 15.59 11.42
C ARG A 346 16.39 16.01 10.08
N GLU A 347 15.80 15.57 8.98
CA GLU A 347 16.21 15.88 7.61
C GLU A 347 16.10 17.38 7.31
N GLN A 348 15.06 18.06 7.81
CA GLN A 348 14.91 19.50 7.60
C GLN A 348 16.01 20.29 8.33
N VAL A 349 16.32 19.94 9.58
CA VAL A 349 17.45 20.55 10.31
C VAL A 349 18.79 20.15 9.67
N LEU A 350 18.95 18.92 9.18
CA LEU A 350 20.16 18.48 8.45
C LEU A 350 20.38 19.30 7.16
N LYS A 351 19.32 19.53 6.37
CA LYS A 351 19.36 20.32 5.14
C LYS A 351 19.69 21.79 5.46
N THR A 352 18.93 22.41 6.36
CA THR A 352 19.00 23.85 6.66
C THR A 352 20.21 24.26 7.49
N VAL A 353 20.72 23.39 8.38
CA VAL A 353 21.79 23.73 9.34
C VAL A 353 23.12 23.02 9.03
N CYS A 354 23.08 21.81 8.47
CA CYS A 354 24.27 20.99 8.22
C CYS A 354 24.60 20.81 6.72
N GLY A 355 23.87 21.48 5.81
CA GLY A 355 24.09 21.36 4.36
C GLY A 355 23.85 19.94 3.80
N GLY A 356 22.98 19.18 4.46
CA GLY A 356 22.71 17.77 4.12
C GLY A 356 23.73 16.75 4.66
N GLN A 357 24.81 17.19 5.34
CA GLN A 357 25.92 16.33 5.74
C GLN A 357 25.76 15.77 7.17
N TRP A 358 25.71 14.44 7.33
CA TRP A 358 25.56 13.79 8.63
C TRP A 358 26.81 13.87 9.51
N GLU A 359 27.97 14.08 8.90
CA GLU A 359 29.27 14.29 9.54
C GLU A 359 29.30 15.63 10.28
N THR A 360 28.80 16.69 9.62
CA THR A 360 28.59 18.02 10.21
C THR A 360 27.61 17.96 11.38
N TRP A 361 26.50 17.22 11.23
CA TRP A 361 25.53 16.96 12.29
C TRP A 361 26.15 16.24 13.49
N ALA A 362 26.89 15.16 13.25
CA ALA A 362 27.56 14.39 14.30
C ALA A 362 28.59 15.22 15.07
N LYS A 363 29.33 16.08 14.37
CA LYS A 363 30.23 17.07 14.98
C LYS A 363 29.47 18.07 15.85
N MET A 364 28.39 18.67 15.35
CA MET A 364 27.58 19.64 16.11
C MET A 364 26.93 19.04 17.37
N LEU A 365 26.51 17.76 17.34
CA LEU A 365 26.04 17.04 18.53
C LEU A 365 27.16 16.76 19.55
N ALA A 366 28.39 16.51 19.10
CA ALA A 366 29.54 16.25 19.96
C ALA A 366 30.11 17.53 20.59
N GLU A 367 30.00 18.67 19.92
CA GLU A 367 30.44 19.99 20.42
C GLU A 367 29.45 20.62 21.42
N THR A 368 28.24 20.04 21.57
CA THR A 368 27.20 20.54 22.48
C THR A 368 26.98 19.63 23.68
N GLN A 369 26.85 20.23 24.86
CA GLN A 369 26.68 19.51 26.13
C GLN A 369 25.25 18.96 26.30
N PRO A 370 25.07 17.84 27.02
CA PRO A 370 23.75 17.33 27.40
C PRO A 370 22.84 18.40 28.01
N GLY A 371 21.58 18.41 27.60
CA GLY A 371 20.58 19.39 28.05
C GLY A 371 20.70 20.78 27.42
N ASN A 372 21.58 20.96 26.43
CA ASN A 372 21.58 22.08 25.47
C ASN A 372 21.57 23.50 26.08
N GLY A 373 22.17 23.68 27.26
CA GLY A 373 22.13 24.96 28.00
C GLY A 373 20.73 25.35 28.51
N GLY A 374 19.80 24.40 28.61
CA GLY A 374 18.38 24.62 28.91
C GLY A 374 17.50 24.92 27.69
N SER A 375 18.08 24.94 26.47
CA SER A 375 17.38 25.29 25.23
C SER A 375 16.58 24.11 24.68
N ILE A 376 15.26 24.30 24.50
CA ILE A 376 14.32 23.23 24.13
C ILE A 376 13.57 23.61 22.86
N GLY A 377 13.48 22.67 21.91
CA GLY A 377 12.72 22.83 20.66
C GLY A 377 11.65 21.76 20.47
N PHE A 378 10.55 22.13 19.82
CA PHE A 378 9.46 21.26 19.39
C PHE A 378 9.27 21.41 17.88
N TYR A 379 9.28 20.29 17.14
CA TYR A 379 9.39 20.27 15.68
C TYR A 379 8.21 19.51 15.05
N PHE A 380 7.04 20.17 15.02
CA PHE A 380 5.79 19.59 14.52
C PHE A 380 5.51 20.06 13.09
N HIS A 381 6.34 19.65 12.12
CA HIS A 381 6.18 20.02 10.69
C HIS A 381 4.82 19.58 10.14
N SER A 382 4.34 18.41 10.57
CA SER A 382 2.96 17.95 10.44
C SER A 382 2.29 17.87 11.82
N PRO A 383 0.95 17.90 11.89
CA PRO A 383 0.24 17.70 13.15
C PRO A 383 0.60 16.36 13.79
N GLU A 384 0.91 16.39 15.08
CA GLU A 384 1.55 15.32 15.83
C GLU A 384 0.52 14.39 16.51
N ILE A 385 0.92 13.14 16.76
CA ILE A 385 0.11 12.09 17.39
C ILE A 385 0.37 12.05 18.91
N THR A 386 1.64 12.21 19.32
CA THR A 386 2.07 12.14 20.73
C THR A 386 2.93 13.37 21.09
N PRO A 387 2.40 14.38 21.80
CA PRO A 387 0.98 14.62 22.08
C PRO A 387 0.19 14.92 20.81
N THR A 388 -1.14 14.82 20.87
CA THR A 388 -1.98 15.32 19.78
C THR A 388 -1.94 16.85 19.69
N THR A 389 -1.72 17.38 18.48
CA THR A 389 -1.85 18.82 18.17
C THR A 389 -3.09 19.13 17.31
N GLY A 390 -4.03 18.18 17.22
CA GLY A 390 -5.19 18.26 16.33
C GLY A 390 -4.76 18.39 14.88
N ASP A 391 -5.25 19.42 14.20
CA ASP A 391 -4.88 19.76 12.82
C ASP A 391 -3.75 20.81 12.73
N GLN A 392 -3.04 21.10 13.82
CA GLN A 392 -2.06 22.20 13.89
C GLN A 392 -0.60 21.71 13.83
N SER A 393 0.23 22.46 13.11
CA SER A 393 1.69 22.28 12.96
C SER A 393 2.45 23.54 13.42
N GLY A 394 3.77 23.42 13.61
CA GLY A 394 4.65 24.53 13.96
C GLY A 394 6.00 24.09 14.53
N ILE A 395 6.97 25.01 14.52
CA ILE A 395 8.27 24.84 15.18
C ILE A 395 8.37 25.87 16.31
N PHE A 396 8.62 25.41 17.53
CA PHE A 396 8.65 26.25 18.73
C PHE A 396 10.00 26.09 19.42
N ARG A 397 10.65 27.21 19.77
CA ARG A 397 12.00 27.25 20.35
C ARG A 397 12.00 28.10 21.62
N PHE A 398 12.56 27.55 22.69
CA PHE A 398 12.70 28.22 23.98
C PHE A 398 14.16 28.20 24.42
N ASP A 399 14.68 29.37 24.81
CA ASP A 399 16.05 29.53 25.32
C ASP A 399 16.21 29.02 26.76
N GLY A 400 17.41 29.21 27.34
CA GLY A 400 17.74 28.86 28.72
C GLY A 400 16.90 29.55 29.80
N GLU A 401 16.19 30.63 29.49
CA GLU A 401 15.31 31.39 30.40
C GLU A 401 13.81 31.08 30.20
N GLU A 402 13.46 30.06 29.41
CA GLU A 402 12.09 29.68 28.99
C GLU A 402 11.42 30.70 28.04
N LYS A 403 12.18 31.70 27.58
CA LYS A 403 11.68 32.71 26.65
C LYS A 403 11.67 32.13 25.24
N GLU A 404 10.65 32.52 24.48
CA GLU A 404 10.43 32.08 23.10
C GLU A 404 11.33 32.86 22.14
N VAL A 405 11.99 32.15 21.22
CA VAL A 405 12.98 32.72 20.30
C VAL A 405 12.71 32.26 18.86
N GLY A 406 13.05 33.09 17.87
CA GLY A 406 12.82 32.73 16.45
C GLY A 406 13.70 31.59 15.96
N SER A 407 14.97 31.56 16.38
CA SER A 407 15.99 30.60 15.95
C SER A 407 17.00 30.32 17.07
N PHE A 408 17.70 29.18 16.97
CA PHE A 408 18.88 28.89 17.77
C PHE A 408 20.18 29.04 16.96
N ALA A 409 21.33 28.96 17.64
CA ALA A 409 22.61 28.75 16.97
C ALA A 409 22.66 27.34 16.32
N PRO A 410 23.41 27.13 15.23
CA PRO A 410 23.42 25.87 14.46
C PRO A 410 23.52 24.58 15.29
N SER A 411 24.49 24.49 16.20
CA SER A 411 24.68 23.29 17.02
C SER A 411 23.60 23.11 18.09
N THR A 412 23.08 24.21 18.64
CA THR A 412 21.94 24.22 19.56
C THR A 412 20.65 23.76 18.88
N GLU A 413 20.43 24.12 17.61
CA GLU A 413 19.29 23.67 16.79
C GLU A 413 19.37 22.16 16.52
N VAL A 414 20.54 21.66 16.10
CA VAL A 414 20.82 20.23 15.87
C VAL A 414 20.64 19.40 17.14
N ARG A 415 21.05 19.90 18.31
CA ARG A 415 20.79 19.21 19.59
C ARG A 415 19.32 19.31 20.02
N ALA A 416 18.64 20.44 19.82
CA ALA A 416 17.26 20.64 20.24
C ALA A 416 16.28 19.67 19.57
N VAL A 417 16.43 19.39 18.26
CA VAL A 417 15.56 18.46 17.53
C VAL A 417 15.73 17.00 17.98
N VAL A 418 16.92 16.62 18.46
CA VAL A 418 17.20 15.27 18.97
C VAL A 418 16.77 15.13 20.44
N GLU A 419 17.20 16.05 21.31
CA GLU A 419 16.82 16.05 22.72
C GLU A 419 15.32 16.17 22.90
N GLY A 420 14.66 17.09 22.19
CA GLY A 420 13.21 17.30 22.27
C GLY A 420 12.41 16.04 21.91
N LYS A 421 12.88 15.24 20.94
CA LYS A 421 12.25 13.97 20.56
C LYS A 421 12.40 12.92 21.66
N PHE A 422 13.59 12.72 22.20
CA PHE A 422 13.82 11.70 23.22
C PHE A 422 13.28 12.10 24.60
N LEU A 423 13.24 13.40 24.92
CA LEU A 423 12.53 13.93 26.09
C LEU A 423 11.02 13.69 25.96
N ALA A 424 10.43 13.85 24.76
CA ALA A 424 9.04 13.46 24.53
C ALA A 424 8.82 11.96 24.78
N MET A 425 9.65 11.09 24.20
CA MET A 425 9.58 9.64 24.45
C MET A 425 9.67 9.30 25.95
N ARG A 426 10.61 9.92 26.68
CA ARG A 426 10.80 9.71 28.13
C ARG A 426 9.66 10.29 28.98
N ALA A 427 9.01 11.37 28.53
CA ALA A 427 7.83 11.95 29.17
C ALA A 427 6.58 11.09 28.99
N PHE A 428 6.22 10.75 27.76
CA PHE A 428 4.98 10.02 27.45
C PHE A 428 5.03 8.55 27.88
N ALA A 429 6.22 7.98 28.12
CA ALA A 429 6.40 6.68 28.77
C ALA A 429 5.59 6.53 30.07
N GLN A 430 5.58 7.57 30.92
CA GLN A 430 4.81 7.56 32.17
C GLN A 430 3.29 7.55 31.91
N GLY A 431 2.85 8.16 30.80
CA GLY A 431 1.44 8.25 30.42
C GLY A 431 0.80 6.93 29.97
N ILE A 432 1.61 5.91 29.63
CA ILE A 432 1.15 4.54 29.29
C ILE A 432 1.40 3.51 30.41
N GLY A 433 2.17 3.88 31.44
CA GLY A 433 2.48 3.02 32.59
C GLY A 433 3.90 2.46 32.65
N MET A 434 4.83 2.91 31.78
CA MET A 434 6.25 2.60 31.94
C MET A 434 6.92 3.62 32.86
N ASP A 435 7.57 3.17 33.93
CA ASP A 435 8.45 4.02 34.72
C ASP A 435 9.81 4.20 34.00
N PRO A 436 10.25 5.44 33.67
CA PRO A 436 11.57 5.70 33.07
C PRO A 436 12.76 5.26 33.93
N THR A 437 12.56 4.97 35.22
CA THR A 437 13.59 4.44 36.12
C THR A 437 13.70 2.91 36.08
N GLU A 438 12.66 2.21 35.59
CA GLU A 438 12.68 0.74 35.38
C GLU A 438 13.32 0.33 34.05
N VAL A 439 13.57 1.30 33.14
CA VAL A 439 14.24 1.05 31.85
C VAL A 439 15.67 0.55 32.08
N LYS A 440 16.03 -0.54 31.41
CA LYS A 440 17.32 -1.26 31.57
C LYS A 440 18.23 -1.13 30.36
N ARG A 441 17.64 -1.16 29.17
CA ARG A 441 18.33 -1.06 27.86
C ARG A 441 17.36 -0.60 26.78
N ILE A 442 17.91 0.00 25.73
CA ILE A 442 17.16 0.38 24.52
C ILE A 442 17.74 -0.36 23.32
N ILE A 443 16.89 -0.95 22.49
CA ILE A 443 17.25 -1.49 21.17
C ILE A 443 16.83 -0.47 20.10
N ALA A 444 17.79 0.19 19.48
CA ALA A 444 17.56 1.18 18.42
C ALA A 444 17.56 0.52 17.04
N THR A 445 16.63 0.95 16.17
CA THR A 445 16.50 0.52 14.78
C THR A 445 15.94 1.66 13.90
N GLY A 446 15.78 1.42 12.59
CA GLY A 446 15.42 2.44 11.60
C GLY A 446 16.62 3.28 11.14
N GLY A 447 16.44 4.09 10.09
CA GLY A 447 17.55 4.74 9.38
C GLY A 447 18.47 5.58 10.29
N ALA A 448 17.92 6.27 11.29
CA ALA A 448 18.72 7.10 12.20
C ALA A 448 19.56 6.28 13.21
N SER A 449 19.33 4.97 13.38
CA SER A 449 20.17 4.13 14.26
C SER A 449 21.54 3.80 13.68
N SER A 450 21.82 4.23 12.44
CA SER A 450 23.17 4.30 11.88
C SER A 450 24.02 5.40 12.53
N ASN A 451 23.39 6.49 12.99
CA ASN A 451 24.08 7.68 13.50
C ASN A 451 24.38 7.56 15.00
N LYS A 452 25.63 7.23 15.34
CA LYS A 452 26.10 7.07 16.72
C LYS A 452 25.88 8.31 17.60
N ALA A 453 25.96 9.53 17.04
CA ALA A 453 25.76 10.75 17.82
C ALA A 453 24.30 10.91 18.26
N ILE A 454 23.34 10.52 17.41
CA ILE A 454 21.91 10.44 17.79
C ILE A 454 21.72 9.36 18.86
N LEU A 455 22.33 8.18 18.71
CA LEU A 455 22.24 7.11 19.71
C LEU A 455 22.88 7.46 21.06
N GLN A 456 23.91 8.32 21.07
CA GLN A 456 24.49 8.85 22.30
C GLN A 456 23.47 9.69 23.07
N VAL A 457 22.80 10.64 22.40
CA VAL A 457 21.74 11.45 23.04
C VAL A 457 20.58 10.57 23.52
N LEU A 458 20.22 9.50 22.79
CA LEU A 458 19.21 8.52 23.23
C LEU A 458 19.64 7.80 24.53
N ALA A 459 20.90 7.36 24.61
CA ALA A 459 21.46 6.71 25.79
C ALA A 459 21.48 7.68 26.98
N ASP A 460 21.94 8.91 26.76
CA ASP A 460 22.05 9.94 27.79
C ASP A 460 20.66 10.36 28.33
N VAL A 461 19.68 10.58 27.45
CA VAL A 461 18.33 11.05 27.82
C VAL A 461 17.60 10.06 28.71
N PHE A 462 17.71 8.76 28.44
CA PHE A 462 17.13 7.71 29.30
C PHE A 462 18.07 7.30 30.45
N GLY A 463 19.37 7.51 30.32
CA GLY A 463 20.38 7.09 31.29
C GLY A 463 20.56 5.58 31.34
N VAL A 464 20.62 4.93 30.16
CA VAL A 464 20.69 3.47 29.95
C VAL A 464 21.52 3.13 28.69
N PRO A 465 22.13 1.94 28.59
CA PRO A 465 22.81 1.50 27.37
C PRO A 465 21.87 1.38 26.17
N VAL A 466 22.35 1.82 25.00
CA VAL A 466 21.67 1.67 23.70
C VAL A 466 22.43 0.63 22.87
N PHE A 467 21.68 -0.35 22.37
CA PHE A 467 22.14 -1.40 21.47
C PHE A 467 21.52 -1.20 20.09
N THR A 468 22.21 -1.66 19.04
CA THR A 468 21.63 -1.87 17.71
C THR A 468 21.63 -3.35 17.37
N LEU A 469 20.79 -3.71 16.39
CA LEU A 469 20.60 -5.08 15.94
C LEU A 469 20.62 -5.09 14.40
N ASP A 470 21.57 -5.82 13.80
CA ASP A 470 21.75 -5.85 12.35
C ASP A 470 20.77 -6.85 11.69
N GLN A 471 19.49 -6.51 11.73
CA GLN A 471 18.40 -7.36 11.28
C GLN A 471 17.29 -6.57 10.58
N SER A 472 17.11 -6.83 9.29
CA SER A 472 15.90 -6.45 8.56
C SER A 472 14.69 -7.30 9.01
N ASP A 473 13.49 -6.78 8.76
CA ASP A 473 12.23 -7.53 8.80
C ASP A 473 11.85 -8.11 10.17
N SER A 474 12.01 -7.30 11.22
CA SER A 474 11.75 -7.63 12.63
C SER A 474 10.41 -8.32 12.89
N ALA A 475 9.36 -7.93 12.17
CA ALA A 475 8.03 -8.55 12.28
C ALA A 475 8.06 -10.03 11.84
N SER A 476 8.54 -10.31 10.62
CA SER A 476 8.66 -11.69 10.11
C SER A 476 9.61 -12.56 10.95
N LEU A 477 10.72 -11.99 11.44
CA LEU A 477 11.65 -12.71 12.31
C LEU A 477 11.03 -13.00 13.68
N GLY A 478 10.37 -12.01 14.29
CA GLY A 478 9.68 -12.19 15.56
C GLY A 478 8.52 -13.17 15.48
N ALA A 479 7.84 -13.26 14.34
CA ALA A 479 6.90 -14.33 14.06
C ALA A 479 7.56 -15.72 14.04
N ALA A 480 8.75 -15.87 13.45
CA ALA A 480 9.49 -17.13 13.45
C ALA A 480 9.95 -17.53 14.87
N LEU A 481 10.40 -16.54 15.66
CA LEU A 481 10.74 -16.74 17.07
C LEU A 481 9.49 -17.11 17.91
N ARG A 482 8.34 -16.45 17.67
CA ARG A 482 7.05 -16.79 18.32
C ARG A 482 6.55 -18.18 17.94
N ALA A 483 6.77 -18.63 16.70
CA ALA A 483 6.45 -19.99 16.26
C ALA A 483 7.24 -21.05 17.03
N GLY A 484 8.56 -20.85 17.17
CA GLY A 484 9.40 -21.71 17.99
C GLY A 484 9.05 -21.64 19.49
N HIS A 485 8.75 -20.44 20.00
CA HIS A 485 8.33 -20.22 21.38
C HIS A 485 7.03 -20.97 21.72
N GLY A 486 5.99 -20.86 20.90
CA GLY A 486 4.72 -21.57 21.12
C GLY A 486 4.86 -23.10 21.12
N LEU A 487 5.65 -23.66 20.19
CA LEU A 487 6.02 -25.09 20.19
C LEU A 487 6.72 -25.50 21.49
N ARG A 488 7.58 -24.64 22.05
CA ARG A 488 8.30 -24.90 23.31
C ARG A 488 7.42 -24.69 24.54
N CYS A 489 6.42 -23.82 24.51
CA CYS A 489 5.40 -23.68 25.55
C CYS A 489 4.57 -24.95 25.73
N LEU A 490 4.13 -25.59 24.62
CA LEU A 490 3.43 -26.88 24.67
C LEU A 490 4.22 -27.99 25.37
N SER A 491 5.56 -27.91 25.30
CA SER A 491 6.48 -28.88 25.92
C SER A 491 6.96 -28.47 27.32
N SER A 492 6.41 -27.38 27.88
CA SER A 492 6.82 -26.80 29.16
C SER A 492 5.90 -27.23 30.30
N GLU A 493 6.47 -27.50 31.46
CA GLU A 493 5.70 -27.73 32.68
C GLU A 493 4.91 -26.46 33.03
N GLY A 494 3.59 -26.59 33.25
CA GLY A 494 2.68 -25.45 33.38
C GLY A 494 2.24 -24.79 32.06
N GLY A 495 2.62 -25.34 30.90
CA GLY A 495 2.12 -24.91 29.58
C GLY A 495 2.73 -23.61 29.01
N PHE A 496 3.62 -22.96 29.75
CA PHE A 496 4.31 -21.74 29.31
C PHE A 496 5.82 -21.82 29.57
N LEU A 497 6.59 -21.20 28.68
CA LEU A 497 8.04 -21.00 28.80
C LEU A 497 8.31 -19.50 28.66
N SER A 498 9.10 -18.88 29.54
CA SER A 498 9.43 -17.46 29.38
C SER A 498 10.25 -17.22 28.11
N PHE A 499 9.95 -16.14 27.38
CA PHE A 499 10.61 -15.84 26.10
C PHE A 499 12.13 -15.67 26.25
N ALA A 500 12.60 -15.10 27.37
CA ALA A 500 14.02 -15.08 27.74
C ALA A 500 14.67 -16.47 27.74
N LYS A 501 13.99 -17.48 28.31
CA LYS A 501 14.46 -18.88 28.39
C LYS A 501 14.31 -19.63 27.06
N PHE A 502 13.42 -19.19 26.18
CA PHE A 502 13.40 -19.64 24.79
C PHE A 502 14.61 -19.07 24.02
N LEU A 503 14.84 -17.76 24.10
CA LEU A 503 15.94 -17.08 23.42
C LEU A 503 17.33 -17.54 23.89
N SER A 504 17.49 -17.94 25.16
CA SER A 504 18.74 -18.54 25.64
C SER A 504 19.09 -19.90 25.01
N GLY A 505 18.24 -20.45 24.15
CA GLY A 505 18.55 -21.57 23.26
C GLY A 505 19.30 -21.18 21.98
N GLY A 506 19.59 -19.89 21.77
CA GLY A 506 20.36 -19.35 20.65
C GLY A 506 21.00 -18.02 21.00
N SER A 507 21.35 -17.21 20.00
CA SER A 507 21.99 -15.90 20.20
C SER A 507 21.42 -14.82 19.28
N ILE A 508 20.68 -13.86 19.85
CA ILE A 508 20.44 -12.56 19.22
C ILE A 508 21.65 -11.67 19.55
N ASP A 509 22.43 -11.32 18.53
CA ASP A 509 23.67 -10.54 18.71
C ASP A 509 23.37 -9.04 18.81
N TYR A 510 23.49 -8.49 20.02
CA TYR A 510 23.23 -7.09 20.31
C TYR A 510 24.53 -6.28 20.31
N LYS A 511 24.69 -5.42 19.31
CA LYS A 511 25.84 -4.51 19.24
C LYS A 511 25.63 -3.32 20.16
N LEU A 512 26.40 -3.21 21.23
CA LEU A 512 26.42 -2.00 22.06
C LEU A 512 26.84 -0.80 21.18
N ALA A 513 25.97 0.20 21.09
CA ALA A 513 26.11 1.33 20.19
C ALA A 513 26.42 2.64 20.93
N ALA A 514 25.85 2.84 22.13
CA ALA A 514 26.16 3.94 23.03
C ALA A 514 25.96 3.54 24.51
N GLN A 515 26.68 4.23 25.40
CA GLN A 515 26.56 4.15 26.86
C GLN A 515 26.27 5.57 27.39
N PRO A 516 25.41 5.75 28.40
CA PRO A 516 25.08 7.09 28.90
C PRO A 516 26.31 7.78 29.49
N ALA A 517 26.51 9.05 29.12
CA ALA A 517 27.56 9.89 29.69
C ALA A 517 27.31 10.14 31.19
N ALA A 518 28.40 10.21 31.97
CA ALA A 518 28.32 10.44 33.41
C ALA A 518 27.66 11.78 33.74
N GLY A 519 26.68 11.79 34.65
CA GLY A 519 25.89 12.97 35.03
C GLY A 519 24.78 13.35 34.03
N ALA A 520 24.72 12.76 32.84
CA ALA A 520 23.74 13.16 31.83
C ALA A 520 22.31 12.73 32.19
N LYS A 521 22.16 11.54 32.82
CA LYS A 521 20.86 11.05 33.32
C LYS A 521 20.24 12.06 34.29
N GLU A 522 21.06 12.66 35.15
CA GLU A 522 20.68 13.64 36.15
C GLU A 522 20.25 14.95 35.47
N VAL A 523 21.02 15.43 34.49
CA VAL A 523 20.68 16.62 33.66
C VAL A 523 19.30 16.47 33.01
N TYR A 524 19.03 15.40 32.27
CA TYR A 524 17.73 15.24 31.62
C TYR A 524 16.59 14.97 32.60
N THR A 525 16.89 14.38 33.77
CA THR A 525 15.91 14.22 34.85
C THR A 525 15.49 15.58 35.44
N GLN A 526 16.44 16.51 35.59
CA GLN A 526 16.16 17.89 36.00
C GLN A 526 15.48 18.72 34.89
N LEU A 527 15.74 18.39 33.62
CA LEU A 527 15.18 19.09 32.46
C LEU A 527 13.73 18.67 32.13
N LEU A 528 13.31 17.46 32.46
CA LEU A 528 12.00 16.91 32.08
C LEU A 528 10.78 17.72 32.60
N PRO A 529 10.75 18.26 33.84
CA PRO A 529 9.65 19.12 34.29
C PRO A 529 9.53 20.42 33.49
N ARG A 530 10.66 21.00 33.06
CA ARG A 530 10.72 22.18 32.18
C ARG A 530 10.22 21.84 30.78
N PHE A 531 10.64 20.71 30.22
CA PHE A 531 10.14 20.21 28.94
C PHE A 531 8.61 20.06 28.93
N LEU A 532 8.04 19.40 29.95
CA LEU A 532 6.59 19.24 30.10
C LEU A 532 5.85 20.58 30.21
N LYS A 533 6.37 21.53 31.00
CA LYS A 533 5.82 22.89 31.16
C LYS A 533 5.79 23.66 29.83
N LEU A 534 6.88 23.60 29.06
CA LEU A 534 6.96 24.24 27.74
C LEU A 534 6.05 23.55 26.71
N GLN A 535 5.91 22.22 26.79
CA GLN A 535 4.97 21.49 25.95
C GLN A 535 3.51 21.86 26.23
N GLU A 536 3.10 22.03 27.50
CA GLU A 536 1.75 22.51 27.84
C GLU A 536 1.52 23.94 27.34
N LYS A 537 2.55 24.81 27.35
CA LYS A 537 2.52 26.14 26.74
C LYS A 537 2.28 26.06 25.22
N VAL A 538 3.01 25.20 24.50
CA VAL A 538 2.87 25.00 23.04
C VAL A 538 1.50 24.43 22.68
N LEU A 539 1.02 23.41 23.40
CA LEU A 539 -0.34 22.88 23.17
C LEU A 539 -1.41 23.95 23.41
N SER A 540 -1.24 24.79 24.43
CA SER A 540 -2.14 25.89 24.72
C SER A 540 -2.15 26.98 23.64
N SER A 541 -0.99 27.31 23.04
CA SER A 541 -0.93 28.27 21.92
C SER A 541 -1.50 27.70 20.61
N LEU A 542 -1.39 26.38 20.40
CA LEU A 542 -2.07 25.64 19.32
C LEU A 542 -3.57 25.39 19.59
N GLY A 543 -4.20 26.15 20.50
CA GLY A 543 -5.63 26.05 20.83
C GLY A 543 -6.05 24.83 21.65
N HIS A 544 -5.12 23.91 21.95
CA HIS A 544 -5.35 22.67 22.70
C HIS A 544 -5.19 22.90 24.21
N GLY A 545 -5.94 23.87 24.75
CA GLY A 545 -5.99 24.16 26.18
C GLY A 545 -6.53 22.97 26.99
N SER A 546 -5.87 22.62 28.09
CA SER A 546 -6.09 21.34 28.75
C SER A 546 -7.45 21.24 29.46
N ALA A 547 -8.22 20.22 29.09
CA ALA A 547 -9.27 19.66 29.95
C ALA A 547 -8.59 19.00 31.16
N LYS A 548 -8.24 19.82 32.17
CA LYS A 548 -7.54 19.48 33.44
C LYS A 548 -6.82 18.13 33.41
N ARG A 549 -5.69 18.06 32.70
CA ARG A 549 -4.76 16.92 32.81
C ARG A 549 -4.40 16.73 34.28
N GLN A 550 -4.42 15.48 34.75
CA GLN A 550 -4.21 15.17 36.17
C GLN A 550 -2.85 15.73 36.60
N SER A 551 -2.86 16.63 37.60
CA SER A 551 -1.93 17.76 37.59
C SER A 551 -0.46 17.34 37.57
N SER A 552 0.38 18.10 36.85
CA SER A 552 1.82 17.86 36.71
C SER A 552 2.57 17.75 38.06
N ARG A 553 1.98 18.22 39.17
CA ARG A 553 2.44 17.96 40.54
C ARG A 553 2.48 16.48 40.94
N GLU A 554 1.56 15.63 40.47
CA GLU A 554 1.55 14.20 40.77
C GLU A 554 2.57 13.42 39.94
N VAL A 555 2.84 13.87 38.71
CA VAL A 555 3.95 13.34 37.90
C VAL A 555 5.28 13.70 38.56
N ILE A 556 5.48 14.97 38.93
CA ILE A 556 6.71 15.47 39.56
C ILE A 556 6.94 14.81 40.94
N SER A 557 5.90 14.54 41.74
CA SER A 557 6.07 14.03 43.11
C SER A 557 6.60 12.59 43.22
N ARG A 558 6.56 11.81 42.13
CA ARG A 558 7.09 10.44 42.06
C ARG A 558 8.58 10.37 41.73
N TRP A 559 9.21 11.46 41.30
CA TRP A 559 10.64 11.48 41.00
C TRP A 559 11.46 11.61 42.30
N PRO A 560 12.34 10.65 42.64
CA PRO A 560 13.22 10.78 43.79
C PRO A 560 14.32 11.80 43.50
N CYS A 561 14.18 13.02 44.04
CA CYS A 561 15.30 13.96 44.13
C CYS A 561 16.38 13.37 45.07
N PRO A 562 17.69 13.36 44.72
CA PRO A 562 18.75 12.76 45.53
C PRO A 562 18.76 13.25 47.00
N ASP A 563 18.59 14.56 47.21
CA ASP A 563 18.42 15.23 48.51
C ASP A 563 17.41 14.53 49.44
N ARG A 564 16.36 13.92 48.86
CA ARG A 564 15.27 13.30 49.62
C ARG A 564 15.61 11.86 50.04
N ALA A 565 16.47 11.16 49.32
CA ALA A 565 16.97 9.85 49.71
C ALA A 565 17.99 9.97 50.85
N GLU A 566 18.96 10.88 50.73
CA GLU A 566 20.00 11.09 51.73
C GLU A 566 19.43 11.62 53.06
N ARG A 567 18.47 12.57 53.02
CA ARG A 567 17.78 13.04 54.24
C ARG A 567 16.95 11.96 54.92
N LEU A 568 16.39 11.01 54.18
CA LEU A 568 15.64 9.88 54.78
C LEU A 568 16.58 8.83 55.38
N GLN A 569 17.78 8.64 54.83
CA GLN A 569 18.80 7.79 55.46
C GLN A 569 19.42 8.44 56.70
N ALA A 570 19.61 9.76 56.71
CA ALA A 570 20.09 10.50 57.89
C ALA A 570 19.13 10.41 59.10
N VAL A 571 17.81 10.44 58.86
CA VAL A 571 16.79 10.34 59.93
C VAL A 571 16.56 8.89 60.39
N ALA A 572 16.84 7.90 59.55
CA ALA A 572 16.70 6.48 59.89
C ALA A 572 17.84 5.91 60.78
N ALA A 573 18.82 6.74 61.17
CA ALA A 573 20.00 6.32 61.93
C ALA A 573 19.85 6.41 63.46
N GLU A 574 18.86 7.13 64.00
CA GLU A 574 18.77 7.40 65.45
C GLU A 574 17.81 6.46 66.21
N ASP A 575 16.66 6.06 65.63
CA ASP A 575 15.62 5.26 66.31
C ASP A 575 15.69 3.75 65.98
N GLY A 576 16.63 3.04 66.60
CA GLY A 576 16.75 1.58 66.48
C GLY A 576 16.03 0.80 67.59
N ARG A 577 15.06 -0.07 67.24
CA ARG A 577 14.67 -1.27 68.03
C ARG A 577 13.82 -2.32 67.28
N ALA A 578 14.48 -3.44 66.98
CA ALA A 578 14.07 -4.86 67.03
C ALA A 578 12.59 -5.33 66.93
N ALA A 579 12.46 -6.53 66.29
CA ALA A 579 11.33 -7.47 66.28
C ALA A 579 10.08 -7.09 65.42
N GLY A 580 9.32 -8.05 64.87
CA GLY A 580 9.62 -9.49 64.78
C GLY A 580 8.42 -10.40 64.45
N ALA A 581 8.50 -11.09 63.30
CA ALA A 581 7.81 -12.34 62.93
C ALA A 581 6.26 -12.44 62.83
N SER A 582 5.85 -13.36 61.95
CA SER A 582 4.59 -14.13 61.89
C SER A 582 3.34 -13.59 61.14
N LYS A 583 2.82 -14.49 60.30
CA LYS A 583 1.45 -14.61 59.71
C LYS A 583 0.49 -15.17 60.80
N PRO A 584 -0.88 -15.20 60.71
CA PRO A 584 -1.62 -15.64 59.49
C PRO A 584 -3.12 -15.24 59.27
N SER A 585 -3.64 -15.67 58.10
CA SER A 585 -5.00 -16.23 57.81
C SER A 585 -6.32 -15.57 58.29
N GLY A 586 -7.37 -15.60 57.44
CA GLY A 586 -8.74 -15.78 57.93
C GLY A 586 -9.91 -15.40 57.01
N ARG A 587 -10.69 -16.39 56.57
CA ARG A 587 -11.96 -16.28 55.79
C ARG A 587 -13.10 -15.55 56.54
N GLY A 588 -14.08 -14.98 55.83
CA GLY A 588 -15.43 -14.66 56.39
C GLY A 588 -16.40 -13.97 55.42
N ARG A 589 -17.70 -14.34 55.39
CA ARG A 589 -18.73 -13.84 54.45
C ARG A 589 -19.87 -13.05 55.13
N SER A 590 -20.41 -12.07 54.38
CA SER A 590 -21.85 -11.75 54.16
C SER A 590 -22.86 -11.41 55.28
N SER A 591 -23.67 -10.37 55.04
CA SER A 591 -25.05 -10.22 55.55
C SER A 591 -25.93 -9.28 54.70
N HIS A 592 -27.08 -9.78 54.21
CA HIS A 592 -28.47 -9.24 54.23
C HIS A 592 -28.78 -7.72 54.04
N LEU A 593 -29.67 -7.29 53.10
CA LEU A 593 -31.17 -7.30 53.06
C LEU A 593 -31.84 -6.34 54.10
N ASP A 594 -32.92 -5.58 53.85
CA ASP A 594 -33.87 -5.39 52.70
C ASP A 594 -34.45 -3.91 52.74
N TRP A 595 -35.71 -3.43 52.54
CA TRP A 595 -37.08 -3.94 52.25
C TRP A 595 -37.93 -2.85 51.49
N ASN A 596 -38.25 -3.05 50.20
CA ASN A 596 -39.41 -2.52 49.40
C ASN A 596 -39.82 -1.03 49.22
N LEU A 597 -40.34 -0.72 48.02
CA LEU A 597 -41.63 0.00 47.83
C LEU A 597 -42.28 -0.37 46.45
N ARG A 598 -43.62 -0.37 46.35
CA ARG A 598 -44.41 -0.78 45.15
C ARG A 598 -45.44 0.29 44.77
N PHE A 599 -45.77 0.40 43.48
CA PHE A 599 -47.14 0.72 43.02
C PHE A 599 -47.49 0.03 41.69
N ARG A 600 -48.78 0.04 41.32
CA ARG A 600 -49.40 -0.52 40.09
C ARG A 600 -49.98 0.63 39.23
N VAL A 601 -50.58 0.47 38.04
CA VAL A 601 -50.94 -0.71 37.20
C VAL A 601 -50.81 -0.34 35.71
N GLY A 602 -50.99 -1.28 34.78
CA GLY A 602 -50.67 -1.08 33.36
C GLY A 602 -51.61 -0.17 32.55
N GLU A 603 -51.02 0.56 31.61
CA GLU A 603 -51.69 1.27 30.50
C GLU A 603 -50.90 1.11 29.17
N LEU A 604 -50.32 -0.07 28.93
CA LEU A 604 -49.52 -0.35 27.72
C LEU A 604 -50.03 -1.55 26.88
N ILE A 605 -51.13 -2.19 27.28
CA ILE A 605 -51.80 -3.26 26.50
C ILE A 605 -53.05 -2.69 25.81
N GLN A 606 -52.90 -1.53 25.17
CA GLN A 606 -53.97 -0.90 24.37
C GLN A 606 -53.47 0.01 23.23
N ARG A 607 -52.19 -0.08 22.83
CA ARG A 607 -51.60 0.71 21.72
C ARG A 607 -50.86 -0.11 20.64
N LEU A 608 -50.98 -1.44 20.66
CA LEU A 608 -50.42 -2.35 19.64
C LEU A 608 -51.52 -3.22 18.99
N ALA A 609 -52.65 -2.60 18.67
CA ALA A 609 -53.84 -3.29 18.16
C ALA A 609 -54.56 -2.53 17.01
N GLN A 610 -53.83 -1.80 16.18
CA GLN A 610 -54.34 -1.21 14.93
C GLN A 610 -53.20 -0.95 13.92
N LEU A 611 -53.53 -1.09 12.62
CA LEU A 611 -52.68 -0.94 11.41
C LEU A 611 -51.89 -2.18 10.91
N ARG A 612 -52.64 -3.21 10.45
CA ARG A 612 -52.24 -4.10 9.33
C ARG A 612 -53.49 -4.54 8.53
N ALA A 613 -53.60 -4.02 7.31
CA ALA A 613 -54.53 -4.29 6.20
C ALA A 613 -54.16 -3.20 5.16
N ASP A 614 -53.74 -3.42 3.92
CA ASP A 614 -54.20 -4.26 2.79
C ASP A 614 -53.06 -4.29 1.71
N GLN A 615 -53.03 -5.02 0.57
CA GLN A 615 -53.98 -5.91 -0.15
C GLN A 615 -53.24 -6.85 -1.15
N THR A 616 -53.99 -7.62 -1.96
CA THR A 616 -53.58 -8.66 -2.95
C THR A 616 -54.54 -8.67 -4.16
N SER A 617 -54.26 -9.12 -5.39
CA SER A 617 -53.05 -9.72 -6.05
C SER A 617 -53.26 -9.81 -7.60
N ASP A 618 -52.34 -10.52 -8.30
CA ASP A 618 -52.52 -11.19 -9.61
C ASP A 618 -52.41 -10.41 -10.96
N GLY A 619 -52.16 -11.16 -12.05
CA GLY A 619 -51.91 -10.69 -13.45
C GLY A 619 -53.05 -11.08 -14.43
N PRO A 620 -52.81 -11.48 -15.73
CA PRO A 620 -51.54 -11.72 -16.45
C PRO A 620 -51.46 -11.27 -17.95
N SER A 621 -50.29 -11.48 -18.58
CA SER A 621 -50.00 -11.78 -20.03
C SER A 621 -50.48 -10.89 -21.21
N SER A 622 -49.55 -10.51 -22.12
CA SER A 622 -49.59 -10.70 -23.61
C SER A 622 -48.52 -9.87 -24.37
N SER A 623 -48.29 -10.15 -25.67
CA SER A 623 -47.27 -9.53 -26.57
C SER A 623 -47.51 -9.93 -28.04
N PRO A 624 -46.82 -9.38 -29.08
CA PRO A 624 -46.41 -7.98 -29.36
C PRO A 624 -46.80 -7.55 -30.81
N PRO A 625 -46.33 -6.39 -31.32
CA PRO A 625 -46.00 -6.26 -32.76
C PRO A 625 -44.62 -5.59 -33.06
N ARG A 626 -44.23 -5.56 -34.35
CA ARG A 626 -42.92 -5.11 -34.90
C ARG A 626 -43.03 -3.86 -35.82
N TYR A 627 -41.88 -3.46 -36.40
CA TYR A 627 -41.61 -2.47 -37.46
C TYR A 627 -41.40 -1.01 -37.02
N ALA A 628 -40.59 -0.17 -37.69
CA ALA A 628 -39.35 -0.34 -38.50
C ALA A 628 -38.87 1.06 -38.96
N GLY A 629 -37.56 1.30 -39.14
CA GLY A 629 -37.09 2.59 -39.68
C GLY A 629 -35.59 2.67 -39.96
N GLN A 630 -35.20 2.59 -41.23
CA GLN A 630 -33.82 2.85 -41.68
C GLN A 630 -33.44 4.33 -41.53
N MET A 631 -32.18 4.63 -41.21
CA MET A 631 -31.62 5.98 -41.28
C MET A 631 -30.23 5.96 -41.93
N TRP A 632 -29.87 7.06 -42.60
CA TRP A 632 -28.79 7.10 -43.59
C TRP A 632 -27.38 7.26 -42.98
N LEU A 633 -26.39 6.66 -43.64
CA LEU A 633 -24.96 6.87 -43.39
C LEU A 633 -24.50 8.22 -43.98
N CYS A 634 -23.56 8.88 -43.30
CA CYS A 634 -22.80 9.99 -43.89
C CYS A 634 -21.52 9.46 -44.56
N ASP A 635 -21.42 9.58 -45.88
CA ASP A 635 -20.19 9.24 -46.62
C ASP A 635 -19.10 10.29 -46.39
N PHE A 636 -18.11 9.93 -45.57
CA PHE A 636 -16.87 10.70 -45.41
C PHE A 636 -15.92 10.43 -46.59
N GLY A 637 -16.20 11.02 -47.77
CA GLY A 637 -15.36 10.79 -48.96
C GLY A 637 -15.49 11.75 -50.15
N ALA A 638 -16.48 12.65 -50.20
CA ALA A 638 -16.64 13.57 -51.34
C ALA A 638 -15.87 14.89 -51.14
N PRO A 639 -15.13 15.41 -52.15
CA PRO A 639 -14.65 16.79 -52.13
C PRO A 639 -15.82 17.77 -52.28
N LEU A 640 -15.67 18.98 -51.73
CA LEU A 640 -16.65 20.05 -51.92
C LEU A 640 -16.69 20.47 -53.38
N ILE A 641 -17.85 20.30 -54.02
CA ILE A 641 -18.17 20.82 -55.35
C ILE A 641 -19.18 21.96 -55.14
N ASP A 642 -18.82 23.17 -55.52
CA ASP A 642 -19.74 24.30 -55.56
C ASP A 642 -20.83 24.06 -56.62
N CYS A 643 -22.10 24.16 -56.21
CA CYS A 643 -23.26 24.14 -57.09
C CYS A 643 -24.40 25.00 -56.49
N PRO A 644 -25.31 25.55 -57.33
CA PRO A 644 -25.57 26.99 -57.26
C PRO A 644 -26.96 27.35 -56.72
N ASP A 645 -27.22 28.66 -56.64
CA ASP A 645 -28.53 29.23 -56.30
C ASP A 645 -29.66 28.76 -57.24
N ASP A 646 -30.72 28.17 -56.67
CA ASP A 646 -32.05 28.07 -57.30
C ASP A 646 -33.11 28.68 -56.34
N PRO A 647 -33.73 29.83 -56.68
CA PRO A 647 -34.57 30.58 -55.76
C PRO A 647 -36.06 30.15 -55.81
N SER A 648 -36.41 29.03 -55.18
CA SER A 648 -37.78 28.47 -55.24
C SER A 648 -38.45 28.09 -53.90
N CYS A 649 -38.24 28.87 -52.83
CA CYS A 649 -39.15 28.83 -51.66
C CYS A 649 -39.33 30.19 -50.95
N THR A 650 -40.43 30.90 -51.22
CA THR A 650 -40.87 32.12 -50.52
C THR A 650 -41.45 31.78 -49.13
N GLY A 651 -41.26 32.51 -48.02
CA GLY A 651 -41.36 33.95 -47.74
C GLY A 651 -42.26 34.13 -46.49
N PRO A 652 -42.54 35.34 -45.93
CA PRO A 652 -42.13 36.69 -46.35
C PRO A 652 -41.59 37.63 -45.22
N GLY A 653 -40.61 38.50 -45.53
CA GLY A 653 -40.37 39.86 -44.98
C GLY A 653 -40.12 40.08 -43.46
N GLY A 654 -39.29 41.05 -43.02
CA GLY A 654 -38.37 41.94 -43.76
C GLY A 654 -38.07 43.26 -43.00
N ARG A 655 -36.87 43.84 -43.22
CA ARG A 655 -36.28 45.07 -42.61
C ARG A 655 -35.75 44.85 -41.17
N SER A 656 -34.52 45.19 -40.75
CA SER A 656 -33.54 46.28 -41.04
C SER A 656 -33.85 47.60 -40.30
N ALA A 657 -32.91 48.30 -39.62
CA ALA A 657 -31.45 48.15 -39.54
C ALA A 657 -30.83 48.82 -38.27
N GLU A 658 -29.49 48.76 -38.18
CA GLU A 658 -28.55 49.71 -37.53
C GLU A 658 -28.30 49.74 -35.99
N ASP A 659 -27.07 50.17 -35.68
CA ASP A 659 -26.34 50.38 -34.40
C ASP A 659 -26.42 51.91 -34.05
N PRO A 660 -25.77 52.53 -33.02
CA PRO A 660 -24.89 51.98 -31.99
C PRO A 660 -25.04 52.54 -30.53
N ALA A 661 -24.29 51.92 -29.61
CA ALA A 661 -23.58 52.48 -28.44
C ALA A 661 -24.21 53.58 -27.52
N ALA A 662 -24.25 53.30 -26.19
CA ALA A 662 -23.87 54.26 -25.15
C ALA A 662 -23.59 53.65 -23.74
N ARG A 663 -22.50 54.15 -23.12
CA ARG A 663 -22.35 54.68 -21.73
C ARG A 663 -23.57 54.61 -20.77
N THR A 664 -23.46 54.45 -19.43
CA THR A 664 -22.29 54.45 -18.50
C THR A 664 -22.63 53.95 -17.07
N THR A 665 -21.62 53.39 -16.38
CA THR A 665 -21.33 53.45 -14.91
C THR A 665 -22.37 53.18 -13.79
N LYS A 666 -21.92 52.29 -12.88
CA LYS A 666 -21.83 52.42 -11.40
C LYS A 666 -23.00 52.05 -10.47
N SER A 667 -22.57 51.66 -9.27
CA SER A 667 -23.25 51.68 -7.95
C SER A 667 -24.43 50.74 -7.69
N SER A 668 -24.05 49.57 -7.14
CA SER A 668 -24.60 48.94 -5.93
C SER A 668 -24.72 49.93 -4.73
N PRO A 669 -25.24 49.57 -3.52
CA PRO A 669 -25.44 48.21 -2.98
C PRO A 669 -26.66 47.93 -2.06
N SER A 670 -26.76 46.65 -1.62
CA SER A 670 -27.48 46.18 -0.41
C SER A 670 -29.02 46.23 -0.46
N THR A 671 -29.82 45.55 0.39
CA THR A 671 -29.60 44.66 1.58
C THR A 671 -30.51 43.41 1.44
N ARG A 672 -30.06 42.18 1.70
CA ARG A 672 -29.98 41.45 3.01
C ARG A 672 -31.35 40.94 3.55
N THR A 673 -31.39 39.67 3.97
CA THR A 673 -32.45 38.95 4.73
C THR A 673 -33.76 38.58 4.02
N ASN A 674 -34.57 37.58 4.44
CA ASN A 674 -34.31 36.20 4.95
C ASN A 674 -35.64 35.39 4.99
N ARG A 675 -35.58 34.05 5.14
CA ARG A 675 -36.64 33.13 5.64
C ARG A 675 -37.97 32.96 4.86
N SER A 676 -38.05 31.82 4.17
CA SER A 676 -39.06 30.73 4.35
C SER A 676 -40.51 31.03 4.77
N ALA A 677 -41.47 30.57 3.96
CA ALA A 677 -42.71 29.92 4.42
C ALA A 677 -43.31 29.03 3.31
N VAL A 678 -44.03 27.96 3.69
CA VAL A 678 -44.85 27.10 2.80
C VAL A 678 -46.31 27.24 3.20
N PRO A 679 -47.25 27.22 2.24
CA PRO A 679 -48.53 26.54 2.46
C PRO A 679 -48.81 25.47 1.38
N ALA A 680 -49.50 24.40 1.77
CA ALA A 680 -49.83 23.27 0.90
C ALA A 680 -51.21 23.41 0.24
N LEU A 681 -51.49 22.59 -0.78
CA LEU A 681 -52.85 22.13 -1.09
C LEU A 681 -52.84 20.76 -1.77
N LEU A 682 -53.90 19.97 -1.56
CA LEU A 682 -54.05 18.58 -2.00
C LEU A 682 -55.13 18.46 -3.07
N ARG A 683 -54.93 17.60 -4.09
CA ARG A 683 -55.77 16.40 -4.36
C ARG A 683 -55.27 15.56 -5.54
N ARG A 684 -55.77 14.33 -5.61
CA ARG A 684 -55.34 13.24 -6.51
C ARG A 684 -55.94 13.35 -7.92
N ALA A 685 -55.16 12.91 -8.91
CA ALA A 685 -55.63 12.20 -10.10
C ALA A 685 -54.85 10.86 -10.19
N GLN A 686 -55.36 9.87 -10.92
CA GLN A 686 -54.79 8.50 -10.97
C GLN A 686 -53.95 8.23 -12.24
N PRO A 687 -53.11 7.17 -12.27
CA PRO A 687 -52.11 6.96 -13.30
C PRO A 687 -52.68 6.37 -14.60
N GLY A 688 -52.11 6.73 -15.74
CA GLY A 688 -52.53 6.17 -17.04
C GLY A 688 -52.04 6.91 -18.29
N ALA A 689 -50.74 7.18 -18.41
CA ALA A 689 -50.14 7.66 -19.66
C ALA A 689 -48.66 7.25 -19.75
N GLY A 690 -48.30 6.45 -20.76
CA GLY A 690 -46.91 6.23 -21.14
C GLY A 690 -46.41 7.41 -21.98
N VAL A 691 -45.40 8.12 -21.51
CA VAL A 691 -44.80 9.27 -22.22
C VAL A 691 -43.48 8.82 -22.85
N SER A 692 -43.35 8.99 -24.17
CA SER A 692 -42.09 8.74 -24.87
C SER A 692 -41.02 9.74 -24.41
N LEU A 693 -39.85 9.23 -24.02
CA LEU A 693 -38.68 10.04 -23.66
C LEU A 693 -37.76 10.36 -24.86
N TYR A 694 -38.10 9.91 -26.07
CA TYR A 694 -37.37 10.25 -27.30
C TYR A 694 -38.09 11.33 -28.11
N ALA A 695 -37.94 12.59 -27.67
CA ALA A 695 -38.26 13.77 -28.48
C ALA A 695 -37.32 14.94 -28.11
N ALA A 696 -36.78 15.61 -29.13
CA ALA A 696 -36.08 16.91 -29.03
C ALA A 696 -34.76 16.98 -28.23
N SER A 697 -33.84 16.01 -28.39
CA SER A 697 -32.42 16.33 -28.26
C SER A 697 -31.97 17.18 -29.47
N ARG A 698 -31.33 18.34 -29.23
CA ARG A 698 -30.73 19.13 -30.31
C ARG A 698 -29.55 18.36 -30.90
N GLN A 699 -29.50 18.18 -32.22
CA GLN A 699 -28.30 17.68 -32.90
C GLN A 699 -27.16 18.68 -32.72
N GLN A 700 -26.05 18.23 -32.14
CA GLN A 700 -24.87 19.06 -31.89
C GLN A 700 -23.76 18.62 -32.86
N LEU A 701 -23.54 19.43 -33.90
CA LEU A 701 -22.45 19.24 -34.85
C LEU A 701 -21.13 19.64 -34.18
N MET A 702 -20.21 18.68 -34.02
CA MET A 702 -18.91 18.88 -33.40
C MET A 702 -17.81 18.91 -34.47
N ARG A 703 -16.90 19.89 -34.41
CA ARG A 703 -15.76 19.98 -35.34
C ARG A 703 -14.56 19.22 -34.79
N CYS A 704 -14.05 18.24 -35.53
CA CYS A 704 -12.87 17.48 -35.11
C CYS A 704 -11.61 18.36 -35.17
N VAL A 705 -10.88 18.50 -34.07
CA VAL A 705 -9.64 19.32 -34.04
C VAL A 705 -8.58 18.83 -35.02
N ARG A 706 -8.55 17.52 -35.30
CA ARG A 706 -7.48 16.87 -36.05
C ARG A 706 -7.71 16.79 -37.57
N CYS A 707 -8.96 16.65 -38.02
CA CYS A 707 -9.30 16.62 -39.46
C CYS A 707 -10.24 17.74 -39.90
N GLN A 708 -10.63 18.64 -38.99
CA GLN A 708 -11.51 19.79 -39.20
C GLN A 708 -12.92 19.47 -39.73
N ALA A 709 -13.25 18.19 -39.96
CA ALA A 709 -14.57 17.72 -40.38
C ALA A 709 -15.62 17.89 -39.27
N LEU A 710 -16.86 18.20 -39.66
CA LEU A 710 -18.02 18.22 -38.78
C LEU A 710 -18.57 16.80 -38.61
N CYS A 711 -18.93 16.45 -37.37
CA CYS A 711 -19.52 15.16 -37.01
C CYS A 711 -20.87 15.38 -36.34
N ASN A 712 -21.90 14.69 -36.81
CA ASN A 712 -23.21 14.65 -36.15
C ASN A 712 -23.22 13.48 -35.15
N LEU A 713 -23.35 13.76 -33.86
CA LEU A 713 -23.41 12.74 -32.81
C LEU A 713 -24.86 12.52 -32.39
N LEU A 714 -25.39 11.34 -32.67
CA LEU A 714 -26.82 11.02 -32.50
C LEU A 714 -27.28 10.94 -31.03
N HIS A 715 -26.36 10.85 -30.06
CA HIS A 715 -26.70 10.75 -28.63
C HIS A 715 -25.99 11.85 -27.83
N GLY A 716 -26.79 12.70 -27.19
CA GLY A 716 -26.36 13.95 -26.56
C GLY A 716 -25.89 13.78 -25.11
N ARG A 717 -24.61 13.41 -24.94
CA ARG A 717 -23.80 13.80 -23.77
C ARG A 717 -22.31 13.59 -24.07
N TYR A 718 -21.62 14.66 -24.45
CA TYR A 718 -20.17 14.75 -24.47
C TYR A 718 -19.79 15.68 -23.32
N SER A 719 -19.16 15.15 -22.26
CA SER A 719 -18.89 15.88 -21.01
C SER A 719 -17.68 16.80 -21.09
N ASP A 720 -16.77 16.48 -22.00
CA ASP A 720 -15.42 17.03 -22.04
C ASP A 720 -15.31 18.14 -23.09
N ASN A 721 -14.36 19.05 -22.91
CA ASN A 721 -14.19 20.28 -23.68
C ASN A 721 -14.45 20.13 -25.20
N PRO A 722 -15.43 20.87 -25.78
CA PRO A 722 -15.67 20.86 -27.23
C PRO A 722 -14.45 21.19 -28.09
N GLU A 723 -13.51 21.98 -27.55
CA GLU A 723 -12.28 22.40 -28.24
C GLU A 723 -11.21 21.30 -28.31
N ASP A 724 -11.44 20.14 -27.69
CA ASP A 724 -10.57 18.95 -27.71
C ASP A 724 -11.18 17.76 -28.48
N PHE A 725 -12.28 17.96 -29.22
CA PHE A 725 -13.03 16.85 -29.85
C PHE A 725 -12.26 16.12 -30.97
N TRP A 726 -12.09 14.81 -30.83
CA TRP A 726 -11.58 13.91 -31.86
C TRP A 726 -12.69 12.98 -32.39
N CYS A 727 -12.99 13.07 -33.69
CA CYS A 727 -13.97 12.18 -34.32
C CYS A 727 -13.54 10.70 -34.27
N PRO A 728 -14.50 9.74 -34.31
CA PRO A 728 -14.20 8.31 -34.27
C PRO A 728 -13.10 7.89 -35.27
N LEU A 729 -13.14 8.41 -36.50
CA LEU A 729 -12.15 8.10 -37.54
C LEU A 729 -10.73 8.55 -37.17
N CYS A 730 -10.57 9.75 -36.61
CA CYS A 730 -9.27 10.24 -36.14
C CYS A 730 -8.74 9.44 -34.94
N ARG A 731 -9.62 8.97 -34.05
CA ARG A 731 -9.26 8.08 -32.94
C ARG A 731 -8.83 6.70 -33.45
N PHE A 732 -9.59 6.11 -34.37
CA PHE A 732 -9.25 4.82 -34.99
C PHE A 732 -7.90 4.80 -35.70
N LYS A 733 -7.54 5.88 -36.42
CA LYS A 733 -6.27 5.95 -37.17
C LYS A 733 -5.00 5.83 -36.30
N VAL A 734 -5.05 6.23 -35.02
CA VAL A 734 -3.90 6.16 -34.08
C VAL A 734 -4.07 5.17 -32.92
N MET A 735 -5.09 4.32 -33.00
CA MET A 735 -5.43 3.42 -31.90
C MET A 735 -4.31 2.39 -31.61
N ASP A 736 -3.73 1.78 -32.65
CA ASP A 736 -2.52 0.95 -32.57
C ASP A 736 -1.42 1.51 -33.49
N PRO A 737 -0.40 2.21 -32.97
CA PRO A 737 0.79 2.60 -33.72
C PRO A 737 1.52 1.41 -34.37
N PHE A 738 1.48 0.21 -33.79
CA PHE A 738 2.09 -0.98 -34.41
C PHE A 738 1.37 -1.41 -35.71
N ASN A 739 0.10 -1.06 -35.88
CA ASN A 739 -0.71 -1.40 -37.05
C ASN A 739 -1.29 -0.09 -37.63
N MET A 740 -0.43 0.75 -38.19
CA MET A 740 -0.85 2.02 -38.79
C MET A 740 -1.86 1.80 -39.91
N VAL A 741 -2.88 2.65 -39.98
CA VAL A 741 -3.86 2.64 -41.08
C VAL A 741 -3.18 3.13 -42.35
N VAL A 742 -3.34 2.41 -43.45
CA VAL A 742 -2.77 2.77 -44.76
C VAL A 742 -3.37 4.10 -45.23
N GLU A 743 -2.52 5.00 -45.72
CA GLU A 743 -2.96 6.27 -46.31
C GLU A 743 -3.70 6.02 -47.62
N ASP A 744 -4.71 6.85 -47.92
CA ASP A 744 -5.62 6.79 -49.06
C ASP A 744 -6.26 5.41 -49.36
N GLY A 745 -7.51 5.26 -48.93
CA GLY A 745 -8.29 4.03 -49.10
C GLY A 745 -8.15 3.03 -47.94
N GLY A 746 -7.29 3.26 -46.95
CA GLY A 746 -7.13 2.36 -45.80
C GLY A 746 -8.32 2.28 -44.83
N VAL A 747 -9.45 2.93 -45.13
CA VAL A 747 -10.70 2.90 -44.35
C VAL A 747 -11.75 2.17 -45.19
N LEU A 748 -11.86 0.86 -44.99
CA LEU A 748 -12.65 -0.03 -45.85
C LEU A 748 -14.15 0.04 -45.53
N LYS A 749 -14.49 0.26 -44.26
CA LYS A 749 -15.86 0.58 -43.81
C LYS A 749 -15.82 1.32 -42.48
N LEU A 750 -16.62 2.38 -42.33
CA LEU A 750 -16.93 2.99 -41.03
C LEU A 750 -18.45 2.96 -40.84
N LEU A 751 -18.90 2.55 -39.66
CA LEU A 751 -20.31 2.45 -39.28
C LEU A 751 -20.52 3.04 -37.88
N MET A 752 -21.52 3.90 -37.75
CA MET A 752 -22.09 4.29 -36.46
C MET A 752 -23.18 3.27 -36.14
N VAL A 753 -23.21 2.70 -34.93
CA VAL A 753 -24.20 1.68 -34.58
C VAL A 753 -25.56 2.35 -34.35
N VAL A 754 -26.58 1.85 -35.04
CA VAL A 754 -27.98 2.29 -34.89
C VAL A 754 -28.92 1.17 -34.41
N GLU A 755 -28.55 -0.10 -34.62
CA GLU A 755 -29.28 -1.28 -34.16
C GLU A 755 -28.30 -2.35 -33.62
N PRO A 756 -28.69 -3.17 -32.61
CA PRO A 756 -27.82 -4.21 -32.03
C PRO A 756 -27.38 -5.31 -33.01
N GLN A 757 -28.16 -5.53 -34.07
CA GLN A 757 -27.80 -6.41 -35.18
C GLN A 757 -27.79 -5.56 -36.45
N PHE A 758 -26.72 -5.64 -37.25
CA PHE A 758 -26.60 -4.91 -38.50
C PHE A 758 -25.78 -5.71 -39.53
N GLU A 759 -26.03 -5.46 -40.81
CA GLU A 759 -25.38 -6.15 -41.92
C GLU A 759 -24.81 -5.15 -42.92
N PHE A 760 -23.65 -5.46 -43.48
CA PHE A 760 -23.00 -4.62 -44.49
C PHE A 760 -22.08 -5.42 -45.41
N THR A 761 -21.98 -4.97 -46.66
CA THR A 761 -20.97 -5.47 -47.59
C THR A 761 -19.62 -4.79 -47.35
N LEU A 762 -18.56 -5.59 -47.36
CA LEU A 762 -17.15 -5.19 -47.33
C LEU A 762 -16.49 -5.72 -48.61
N ASP A 763 -16.00 -4.83 -49.48
CA ASP A 763 -15.30 -5.23 -50.71
C ASP A 763 -13.79 -5.25 -50.49
N LEU A 764 -13.13 -6.34 -50.90
CA LEU A 764 -11.71 -6.61 -50.65
C LEU A 764 -10.99 -7.06 -51.95
N PRO A 765 -11.05 -6.29 -53.05
CA PRO A 765 -10.61 -6.73 -54.38
C PRO A 765 -9.16 -7.23 -54.38
N ASP A 766 -8.26 -6.44 -53.81
CA ASP A 766 -6.81 -6.64 -53.90
C ASP A 766 -6.21 -7.43 -52.71
N LEU A 767 -7.03 -8.18 -51.96
CA LEU A 767 -6.61 -8.87 -50.72
C LEU A 767 -5.37 -9.78 -50.89
N ARG A 768 -5.19 -10.38 -52.08
CA ARG A 768 -3.99 -11.19 -52.43
C ARG A 768 -2.75 -10.35 -52.73
N GLN A 769 -2.90 -9.08 -53.11
CA GLN A 769 -1.81 -8.13 -53.27
C GLN A 769 -1.46 -7.49 -51.93
N TRP A 770 -2.45 -7.01 -51.18
CA TRP A 770 -2.25 -6.43 -49.84
C TRP A 770 -1.47 -7.36 -48.91
N ARG A 771 -1.80 -8.67 -48.87
CA ARG A 771 -1.03 -9.65 -48.08
C ARG A 771 0.43 -9.82 -48.54
N ARG A 772 0.74 -9.64 -49.83
CA ARG A 772 2.13 -9.64 -50.36
C ARG A 772 2.88 -8.34 -50.02
N GLU A 773 2.15 -7.24 -49.85
CA GLU A 773 2.66 -5.93 -49.42
C GLU A 773 2.75 -5.78 -47.88
N GLY A 774 2.55 -6.87 -47.12
CA GLY A 774 2.57 -6.83 -45.65
C GLY A 774 1.36 -6.13 -45.01
N LYS A 775 0.33 -5.82 -45.78
CA LYS A 775 -0.91 -5.16 -45.33
C LYS A 775 -1.93 -6.19 -44.81
N SER A 776 -2.65 -5.84 -43.77
CA SER A 776 -3.63 -6.68 -43.06
C SER A 776 -4.99 -5.99 -42.96
N VAL A 777 -6.08 -6.75 -42.95
CA VAL A 777 -7.41 -6.22 -42.62
C VAL A 777 -7.65 -6.39 -41.12
N GLU A 778 -7.94 -5.28 -40.45
CA GLU A 778 -8.15 -5.20 -39.00
C GLU A 778 -9.47 -4.49 -38.71
N VAL A 779 -10.25 -4.98 -37.74
CA VAL A 779 -11.48 -4.34 -37.31
C VAL A 779 -11.27 -3.74 -35.91
N ARG A 780 -11.71 -2.48 -35.74
CA ARG A 780 -11.65 -1.73 -34.48
C ARG A 780 -13.04 -1.23 -34.08
N MET A 781 -13.25 -0.99 -32.80
CA MET A 781 -14.53 -0.56 -32.23
C MET A 781 -14.29 0.35 -31.01
N LEU A 782 -15.13 1.38 -30.81
CA LEU A 782 -15.01 2.34 -29.72
C LEU A 782 -16.35 2.92 -29.26
N ARG A 783 -16.36 3.44 -28.02
CA ARG A 783 -17.44 4.27 -27.47
C ARG A 783 -17.37 5.71 -28.07
N VAL A 784 -18.45 6.11 -28.75
CA VAL A 784 -18.58 7.38 -29.47
C VAL A 784 -18.60 8.57 -28.53
N ASN A 785 -19.32 8.43 -27.41
CA ASN A 785 -19.46 9.41 -26.34
C ASN A 785 -18.18 9.62 -25.49
N SER A 786 -17.19 8.73 -25.59
CA SER A 786 -15.89 8.87 -24.93
C SER A 786 -14.96 9.81 -25.72
N THR A 787 -14.09 10.55 -25.03
CA THR A 787 -12.93 11.26 -25.59
C THR A 787 -11.75 10.34 -25.92
N LYS A 788 -11.68 9.17 -25.28
CA LYS A 788 -10.48 8.33 -25.24
C LYS A 788 -10.19 7.62 -26.57
N VAL A 789 -8.90 7.36 -26.79
CA VAL A 789 -8.35 6.56 -27.90
C VAL A 789 -8.07 5.14 -27.40
N GLU A 790 -9.14 4.37 -27.23
CA GLU A 790 -9.13 3.02 -26.66
C GLU A 790 -10.01 2.07 -27.49
N GLN A 791 -9.59 0.80 -27.60
CA GLN A 791 -10.36 -0.25 -28.25
C GLN A 791 -11.39 -0.77 -27.25
N VAL A 792 -12.67 -0.71 -27.60
CA VAL A 792 -13.79 -1.12 -26.75
C VAL A 792 -14.74 -2.00 -27.56
N TRP A 793 -15.01 -3.19 -27.06
CA TRP A 793 -16.06 -4.06 -27.57
C TRP A 793 -17.28 -3.98 -26.64
N PRO A 794 -18.51 -4.14 -27.16
CA PRO A 794 -19.67 -4.41 -26.32
C PRO A 794 -19.51 -5.72 -25.53
N ARG A 795 -20.31 -5.86 -24.47
CA ARG A 795 -20.41 -7.01 -23.57
C ARG A 795 -20.50 -8.36 -24.30
N GLN A 796 -21.16 -8.41 -25.44
CA GLN A 796 -21.13 -9.52 -26.39
C GLN A 796 -21.09 -8.98 -27.82
N ILE A 797 -20.28 -9.56 -28.70
CA ILE A 797 -20.35 -9.32 -30.15
C ILE A 797 -19.94 -10.57 -30.92
N HIS A 798 -20.72 -10.94 -31.92
CA HIS A 798 -20.39 -11.93 -32.94
C HIS A 798 -20.29 -11.23 -34.29
N VAL A 799 -19.24 -11.55 -35.05
CA VAL A 799 -19.01 -11.06 -36.41
C VAL A 799 -18.90 -12.26 -37.34
N PHE A 800 -19.84 -12.36 -38.26
CA PHE A 800 -19.88 -13.37 -39.31
C PHE A 800 -19.48 -12.73 -40.65
N ALA A 801 -18.69 -13.44 -41.45
CA ALA A 801 -18.40 -13.08 -42.83
C ALA A 801 -18.82 -14.22 -43.75
N ASN A 802 -19.68 -13.92 -44.73
CA ASN A 802 -20.29 -14.91 -45.63
C ASN A 802 -20.96 -16.08 -44.88
N GLY A 803 -21.54 -15.81 -43.71
CA GLY A 803 -22.18 -16.79 -42.82
C GLY A 803 -21.23 -17.58 -41.89
N ILE A 804 -19.92 -17.38 -41.96
CA ILE A 804 -18.93 -18.03 -41.08
C ILE A 804 -18.53 -17.06 -39.96
N GLU A 805 -18.56 -17.50 -38.70
CA GLU A 805 -18.07 -16.70 -37.57
C GLU A 805 -16.54 -16.47 -37.70
N VAL A 806 -16.13 -15.20 -37.81
CA VAL A 806 -14.71 -14.82 -37.94
C VAL A 806 -14.14 -14.20 -36.66
N PHE A 807 -15.01 -13.71 -35.79
CA PHE A 807 -14.66 -13.17 -34.48
C PHE A 807 -15.86 -13.21 -33.53
N SER A 808 -15.61 -13.59 -32.27
CA SER A 808 -16.56 -13.39 -31.18
C SER A 808 -15.89 -12.81 -29.94
N VAL A 809 -16.64 -11.93 -29.27
CA VAL A 809 -16.50 -11.62 -27.84
C VAL A 809 -17.73 -12.22 -27.19
N HIS A 810 -17.50 -13.16 -26.28
CA HIS A 810 -18.50 -13.57 -25.32
C HIS A 810 -18.31 -12.75 -24.04
N PRO A 811 -19.38 -12.42 -23.30
CA PRO A 811 -19.23 -12.06 -21.90
C PRO A 811 -18.51 -13.23 -21.20
N PRO A 812 -17.74 -12.99 -20.13
CA PRO A 812 -17.19 -14.09 -19.34
C PRO A 812 -18.34 -15.03 -18.91
N GLU A 813 -18.25 -16.31 -19.27
CA GLU A 813 -19.29 -17.33 -18.99
C GLU A 813 -19.76 -17.23 -17.53
N GLU A 814 -21.06 -17.43 -17.29
CA GLU A 814 -21.72 -17.18 -16.01
C GLU A 814 -21.18 -18.03 -14.85
N ARG A 815 -20.05 -17.59 -14.30
CA ARG A 815 -19.47 -18.06 -13.04
C ARG A 815 -19.58 -16.94 -12.01
N CYS A 816 -20.51 -17.14 -11.07
CA CYS A 816 -20.76 -16.34 -9.87
C CYS A 816 -21.43 -14.96 -10.12
N PRO A 817 -22.73 -14.81 -9.83
CA PRO A 817 -23.33 -13.49 -9.67
C PRO A 817 -22.81 -12.83 -8.37
N GLY A 818 -21.94 -11.82 -8.49
CA GLY A 818 -21.37 -11.17 -7.30
C GLY A 818 -20.29 -10.08 -7.48
N LEU A 819 -19.93 -9.69 -8.71
CA LEU A 819 -18.95 -8.61 -8.92
C LEU A 819 -19.61 -7.22 -8.94
N TRP A 820 -19.35 -6.46 -7.88
CA TRP A 820 -19.62 -5.01 -7.77
C TRP A 820 -18.27 -4.27 -7.82
N ASP A 821 -18.07 -3.33 -8.76
CA ASP A 821 -16.83 -2.54 -8.84
C ASP A 821 -17.02 -1.21 -8.11
N SER A 822 -16.28 -1.03 -7.01
CA SER A 822 -16.47 0.07 -6.05
C SER A 822 -15.56 1.28 -6.37
N ARG A 823 -15.53 1.73 -7.63
CA ARG A 823 -14.46 2.64 -8.12
C ARG A 823 -14.85 3.89 -8.89
N SER A 824 -16.14 4.17 -9.11
CA SER A 824 -16.59 5.28 -9.98
C SER A 824 -17.39 6.39 -9.31
N GLY A 825 -17.97 6.18 -8.12
CA GLY A 825 -18.88 7.14 -7.45
C GLY A 825 -20.26 7.30 -8.13
N GLU A 826 -20.32 7.15 -9.45
CA GLU A 826 -21.55 7.11 -10.26
C GLU A 826 -21.80 5.71 -10.85
N GLN A 827 -23.08 5.38 -11.08
CA GLN A 827 -23.45 4.28 -11.98
C GLN A 827 -23.13 4.71 -13.42
N GLN A 828 -22.03 4.20 -13.97
CA GLN A 828 -21.88 4.19 -15.42
C GLN A 828 -22.79 3.09 -16.01
N PRO A 829 -23.71 3.42 -16.93
CA PRO A 829 -24.31 2.42 -17.79
C PRO A 829 -23.20 1.84 -18.67
N ASP A 830 -22.90 0.56 -18.41
CA ASP A 830 -22.27 -0.43 -19.28
C ASP A 830 -21.01 -0.05 -20.12
N VAL A 831 -19.94 -0.80 -19.86
CA VAL A 831 -19.43 -1.83 -20.79
C VAL A 831 -18.51 -2.75 -19.99
N GLN A 832 -18.55 -4.06 -20.28
CA GLN A 832 -17.73 -5.01 -19.55
C GLN A 832 -16.23 -4.80 -19.81
N ILE A 833 -15.44 -4.70 -18.73
CA ILE A 833 -13.99 -4.88 -18.80
C ILE A 833 -13.71 -6.36 -19.06
N LEU A 834 -13.73 -6.72 -20.34
CA LEU A 834 -13.19 -7.99 -20.83
C LEU A 834 -11.78 -8.16 -20.27
N LYS A 835 -11.48 -9.35 -19.74
CA LYS A 835 -10.19 -9.61 -19.10
C LYS A 835 -9.07 -9.33 -20.11
N SER A 836 -7.98 -8.70 -19.66
CA SER A 836 -6.90 -8.23 -20.55
C SER A 836 -6.24 -9.33 -21.38
N SER A 837 -6.40 -10.61 -20.99
CA SER A 837 -6.01 -11.79 -21.75
C SER A 837 -6.91 -12.12 -22.96
N GLN A 838 -8.16 -11.64 -23.00
CA GLN A 838 -9.05 -11.74 -24.16
C GLN A 838 -8.86 -10.54 -25.11
N LEU A 839 -8.70 -9.32 -24.59
CA LEU A 839 -8.34 -8.12 -25.37
C LEU A 839 -6.97 -8.23 -26.09
N ALA A 840 -6.13 -9.19 -25.70
CA ALA A 840 -4.83 -9.45 -26.32
C ALA A 840 -4.92 -10.17 -27.68
N LYS A 841 -6.04 -10.84 -28.00
CA LYS A 841 -6.22 -11.48 -29.32
C LYS A 841 -6.68 -10.42 -30.32
N LYS A 842 -5.71 -9.89 -31.10
CA LYS A 842 -5.99 -9.02 -32.26
C LYS A 842 -7.05 -9.67 -33.15
N LEU A 843 -8.03 -8.88 -33.62
CA LEU A 843 -9.00 -9.28 -34.64
C LEU A 843 -8.31 -9.27 -36.02
N ARG A 844 -7.34 -10.17 -36.18
CA ARG A 844 -6.67 -10.48 -37.44
C ARG A 844 -7.58 -11.42 -38.21
N VAL A 845 -8.09 -10.97 -39.35
CA VAL A 845 -8.84 -11.83 -40.30
C VAL A 845 -7.88 -12.69 -41.13
N GLU A 846 -6.96 -13.34 -40.40
CA GLU A 846 -6.00 -14.36 -40.82
C GLU A 846 -6.55 -15.76 -40.49
N SER A 847 -7.40 -15.87 -39.46
CA SER A 847 -8.05 -17.11 -38.99
C SER A 847 -9.05 -17.70 -39.98
N CYS A 848 -9.71 -16.85 -40.77
CA CYS A 848 -10.62 -17.25 -41.84
C CYS A 848 -10.19 -16.57 -43.16
N PRO A 849 -9.86 -17.31 -44.22
CA PRO A 849 -9.42 -16.73 -45.48
C PRO A 849 -10.62 -16.16 -46.26
N LEU A 850 -10.96 -14.90 -46.01
CA LEU A 850 -11.92 -14.17 -46.84
C LEU A 850 -11.52 -14.26 -48.34
N PRO A 851 -12.45 -14.51 -49.26
CA PRO A 851 -12.22 -14.33 -50.69
C PRO A 851 -11.92 -12.86 -51.01
N GLY A 852 -11.18 -12.65 -52.11
CA GLY A 852 -11.03 -11.32 -52.70
C GLY A 852 -12.31 -10.88 -53.40
N GLY A 853 -12.61 -9.58 -53.35
CA GLY A 853 -13.86 -8.99 -53.81
C GLY A 853 -14.93 -8.94 -52.71
N ARG A 854 -16.20 -9.01 -53.11
CA ARG A 854 -17.37 -8.82 -52.24
C ARG A 854 -17.44 -9.87 -51.12
N ASN A 855 -17.47 -9.40 -49.87
CA ASN A 855 -17.82 -10.18 -48.68
C ASN A 855 -19.02 -9.53 -47.99
N ASP A 856 -20.00 -10.33 -47.56
CA ASP A 856 -21.15 -9.83 -46.80
C ASP A 856 -20.94 -10.14 -45.31
N ILE A 857 -21.01 -9.10 -44.46
CA ILE A 857 -20.67 -9.14 -43.04
C ILE A 857 -21.93 -8.92 -42.21
N THR A 858 -22.22 -9.84 -41.29
CA THR A 858 -23.30 -9.73 -40.30
C THR A 858 -22.70 -9.55 -38.92
N VAL A 859 -23.12 -8.52 -38.19
CA VAL A 859 -22.71 -8.25 -36.81
C VAL A 859 -23.93 -8.36 -35.90
N GLN A 860 -23.77 -9.06 -34.78
CA GLN A 860 -24.77 -9.22 -33.73
C GLN A 860 -24.11 -8.89 -32.39
N MET A 861 -24.66 -7.96 -31.62
CA MET A 861 -24.09 -7.56 -30.33
C MET A 861 -25.14 -7.50 -29.21
N VAL A 862 -24.68 -7.67 -27.97
CA VAL A 862 -25.47 -7.44 -26.76
C VAL A 862 -24.69 -6.51 -25.86
N ASP A 863 -25.26 -5.34 -25.63
CA ASP A 863 -24.79 -4.29 -24.74
C ASP A 863 -26.02 -3.52 -24.24
N ASP A 864 -25.94 -2.85 -23.10
CA ASP A 864 -27.12 -2.17 -22.56
C ASP A 864 -27.31 -0.76 -23.21
N ASP A 865 -26.26 -0.18 -23.80
CA ASP A 865 -26.25 0.86 -24.84
C ASP A 865 -25.50 0.38 -26.10
N CYS A 866 -26.17 -0.30 -27.03
CA CYS A 866 -25.54 -0.68 -28.31
C CYS A 866 -25.24 0.52 -29.22
N VAL A 867 -26.03 1.62 -29.14
CA VAL A 867 -25.97 2.73 -30.10
C VAL A 867 -24.88 3.76 -29.79
N GLY A 868 -24.28 3.71 -28.59
CA GLY A 868 -23.08 4.45 -28.23
C GLY A 868 -21.79 3.98 -28.92
N PHE A 869 -21.84 3.01 -29.84
CA PHE A 869 -20.67 2.45 -30.52
C PHE A 869 -20.43 2.95 -31.96
N ALA A 870 -19.15 2.98 -32.34
CA ALA A 870 -18.71 3.02 -33.73
C ALA A 870 -17.85 1.79 -34.04
N PHE A 871 -18.04 1.22 -35.22
CA PHE A 871 -17.34 0.05 -35.76
C PHE A 871 -16.59 0.45 -37.03
N VAL A 872 -15.35 -0.02 -37.23
CA VAL A 872 -14.57 0.26 -38.44
C VAL A 872 -13.81 -0.98 -38.91
N ALA A 873 -13.76 -1.17 -40.23
CA ALA A 873 -12.84 -2.08 -40.91
C ALA A 873 -11.74 -1.25 -41.61
N LEU A 874 -10.48 -1.61 -41.36
CA LEU A 874 -9.29 -0.85 -41.76
C LEU A 874 -8.32 -1.76 -42.52
N LEU A 875 -7.62 -1.19 -43.49
CA LEU A 875 -6.41 -1.77 -44.05
C LEU A 875 -5.21 -1.17 -43.29
N THR A 876 -4.42 -2.02 -42.64
CA THR A 876 -3.27 -1.61 -41.82
C THR A 876 -1.96 -2.16 -42.36
N ARG A 877 -0.85 -1.46 -42.13
CA ARG A 877 0.52 -1.98 -42.30
C ARG A 877 1.14 -2.13 -40.91
N TYR A 878 1.88 -3.21 -40.68
CA TYR A 878 2.69 -3.35 -39.47
C TYR A 878 3.91 -2.43 -39.52
N GLN A 879 4.19 -1.74 -38.42
CA GLN A 879 5.41 -0.95 -38.21
C GLN A 879 6.27 -1.60 -37.12
N SER A 880 7.58 -1.70 -37.37
CA SER A 880 8.54 -2.32 -36.47
C SER A 880 8.87 -1.43 -35.26
N THR A 881 9.47 -2.03 -34.22
CA THR A 881 9.93 -1.28 -33.04
C THR A 881 11.08 -0.31 -33.37
N GLU A 882 11.82 -0.62 -34.43
CA GLU A 882 12.97 0.11 -34.95
C GLU A 882 12.49 1.25 -35.87
N GLU A 883 11.60 0.96 -36.84
CA GLU A 883 10.93 1.96 -37.69
C GLU A 883 10.19 3.05 -36.88
N MET A 884 9.70 2.74 -35.67
CA MET A 884 9.13 3.73 -34.75
C MET A 884 10.18 4.48 -33.93
N ALA A 885 11.27 3.82 -33.53
CA ALA A 885 12.34 4.46 -32.76
C ALA A 885 13.07 5.53 -33.59
N GLU A 886 13.29 5.28 -34.88
CA GLU A 886 13.84 6.24 -35.85
C GLU A 886 12.99 7.52 -35.99
N GLN A 887 11.68 7.42 -35.78
CA GLN A 887 10.73 8.54 -35.85
C GLN A 887 10.63 9.36 -34.55
N VAL A 888 11.32 8.95 -33.47
CA VAL A 888 11.36 9.73 -32.23
C VAL A 888 12.38 10.86 -32.35
N GLU A 889 11.86 12.07 -32.55
CA GLU A 889 12.64 13.31 -32.69
C GLU A 889 13.58 13.58 -31.50
N SER A 890 14.74 14.17 -31.79
CA SER A 890 15.72 14.56 -30.79
C SER A 890 15.61 16.03 -30.45
N VAL A 891 15.50 16.36 -29.15
CA VAL A 891 15.42 17.73 -28.67
C VAL A 891 16.81 18.20 -28.25
N GLY A 892 17.26 19.33 -28.80
CA GLY A 892 18.59 19.90 -28.53
C GLY A 892 18.81 20.25 -27.06
N VAL A 893 20.08 20.21 -26.62
CA VAL A 893 20.48 20.28 -25.20
C VAL A 893 19.83 21.44 -24.47
N ASP A 894 19.83 22.66 -25.00
CA ASP A 894 19.23 23.82 -24.33
C ASP A 894 17.72 23.71 -24.12
N VAL A 895 17.00 23.14 -25.09
CA VAL A 895 15.54 22.96 -24.99
C VAL A 895 15.23 21.83 -24.01
N ALA A 896 16.02 20.74 -24.01
CA ALA A 896 15.92 19.66 -23.06
C ALA A 896 16.24 20.11 -21.61
N ARG A 897 17.34 20.86 -21.43
CA ARG A 897 17.76 21.52 -20.19
C ARG A 897 16.66 22.46 -19.70
N LYS A 898 16.19 23.40 -20.52
CA LYS A 898 15.08 24.30 -20.18
C LYS A 898 13.84 23.53 -19.76
N ARG A 899 13.48 22.44 -20.45
CA ARG A 899 12.33 21.59 -20.08
C ARG A 899 12.55 20.86 -18.75
N VAL A 900 13.78 20.48 -18.37
CA VAL A 900 14.11 20.02 -17.00
C VAL A 900 13.90 21.17 -16.00
N CYS A 901 14.46 22.35 -16.23
CA CYS A 901 14.31 23.49 -15.31
C CYS A 901 12.85 23.91 -15.12
N GLU A 902 12.05 23.90 -16.18
CA GLU A 902 10.59 24.14 -16.14
C GLU A 902 9.83 23.06 -15.36
N LEU A 903 10.31 21.80 -15.35
CA LEU A 903 9.71 20.73 -14.56
C LEU A 903 10.07 20.88 -13.09
N LEU A 904 11.34 21.09 -12.76
CA LEU A 904 11.79 21.42 -11.41
C LEU A 904 11.02 22.61 -10.83
N ALA A 905 10.86 23.69 -11.62
CA ALA A 905 10.07 24.85 -11.24
C ALA A 905 8.58 24.55 -11.05
N LYS A 906 7.98 23.67 -11.86
CA LYS A 906 6.59 23.21 -11.70
C LYS A 906 6.39 22.29 -10.50
N GLN A 907 7.35 21.42 -10.21
CA GLN A 907 7.36 20.54 -9.04
C GLN A 907 7.49 21.40 -7.77
N ALA A 908 8.41 22.36 -7.73
CA ALA A 908 8.54 23.35 -6.67
C ALA A 908 7.32 24.27 -6.52
N ALA A 909 6.65 24.64 -7.62
CA ALA A 909 5.40 25.40 -7.57
C ALA A 909 4.20 24.56 -7.11
N SER A 910 4.15 23.27 -7.47
CA SER A 910 3.08 22.36 -7.05
C SER A 910 3.16 22.01 -5.56
N ALA A 911 4.38 21.95 -4.98
CA ALA A 911 4.55 21.88 -3.54
C ALA A 911 3.91 23.10 -2.84
N ARG A 912 4.32 24.31 -3.26
CA ARG A 912 3.76 25.59 -2.78
C ARG A 912 2.25 25.78 -3.02
N ALA A 913 1.66 25.03 -3.96
CA ALA A 913 0.23 25.10 -4.28
C ALA A 913 -0.62 24.05 -3.52
N GLY A 914 0.00 22.99 -3.00
CA GLY A 914 -0.64 22.09 -2.03
C GLY A 914 -0.72 22.69 -0.61
N GLU A 915 0.04 23.75 -0.36
CA GLU A 915 0.21 24.38 0.94
C GLU A 915 -0.77 25.54 1.18
N LEU A 916 -1.93 25.24 1.75
CA LEU A 916 -2.70 26.24 2.49
C LEU A 916 -2.07 26.51 3.88
N GLY A 917 -0.82 27.01 3.88
CA GLY A 917 -0.24 27.77 4.98
C GLY A 917 0.95 27.18 5.75
N ASN A 918 2.15 27.19 5.16
CA ASN A 918 3.32 27.86 5.77
C ASN A 918 4.47 28.02 4.76
N SER A 919 5.16 29.17 4.77
CA SER A 919 5.91 29.64 3.59
C SER A 919 7.44 29.64 3.71
N GLU A 920 8.05 28.67 4.40
CA GLU A 920 9.52 28.66 4.65
C GLU A 920 10.28 27.42 4.14
N ASP A 921 9.63 26.45 3.49
CA ASP A 921 10.32 25.31 2.81
C ASP A 921 11.06 25.70 1.51
N LEU A 922 11.17 27.01 1.22
CA LEU A 922 11.53 27.54 -0.10
C LEU A 922 12.99 27.32 -0.55
N VAL A 923 13.90 26.93 0.35
CA VAL A 923 15.36 26.91 0.09
C VAL A 923 15.89 25.53 -0.34
N CYS A 924 15.17 24.44 -0.07
CA CYS A 924 15.60 23.09 -0.48
C CYS A 924 14.98 22.64 -1.84
N LEU A 925 14.36 23.57 -2.58
CA LEU A 925 13.67 23.34 -3.85
C LEU A 925 14.51 23.70 -5.10
N THR A 926 15.84 23.81 -4.95
CA THR A 926 16.77 24.19 -6.03
C THR A 926 17.55 23.01 -6.62
N SER A 927 17.34 21.76 -6.18
CA SER A 927 17.90 20.57 -6.85
C SER A 927 17.11 19.29 -6.60
N GLU A 928 16.88 18.47 -7.63
CA GLU A 928 16.32 17.11 -7.51
C GLU A 928 17.34 16.03 -7.88
N THR A 929 17.13 14.81 -7.38
CA THR A 929 17.89 13.62 -7.76
C THR A 929 17.37 13.02 -9.07
N LEU A 930 18.16 13.09 -10.14
CA LEU A 930 17.90 12.42 -11.41
C LEU A 930 18.61 11.05 -11.43
N LYS A 931 17.87 9.96 -11.64
CA LYS A 931 18.44 8.60 -11.68
C LYS A 931 18.94 8.26 -13.08
N LEU A 932 20.09 7.60 -13.14
CA LEU A 932 20.73 7.16 -14.38
C LEU A 932 20.33 5.73 -14.78
N ARG A 933 19.51 5.05 -13.97
CA ARG A 933 18.91 3.73 -14.27
C ARG A 933 17.52 3.86 -14.91
N CYS A 934 17.25 3.01 -15.91
CA CYS A 934 15.99 2.91 -16.61
C CYS A 934 14.95 2.16 -15.75
N PRO A 935 13.76 2.72 -15.49
CA PRO A 935 12.72 2.05 -14.70
C PRO A 935 12.10 0.80 -15.37
N ILE A 936 12.44 0.51 -16.63
CA ILE A 936 11.93 -0.64 -17.38
C ILE A 936 12.88 -1.85 -17.31
N THR A 937 14.19 -1.61 -17.37
CA THR A 937 15.23 -2.67 -17.37
C THR A 937 16.05 -2.72 -16.09
N MET A 938 15.99 -1.69 -15.24
CA MET A 938 16.87 -1.44 -14.09
C MET A 938 18.36 -1.25 -14.44
N GLU A 939 18.74 -1.37 -15.71
CA GLU A 939 20.07 -1.07 -16.25
C GLU A 939 20.26 0.44 -16.44
N ARG A 940 21.49 0.90 -16.73
CA ARG A 940 21.78 2.30 -17.07
C ARG A 940 21.02 2.72 -18.33
N VAL A 941 20.45 3.91 -18.34
CA VAL A 941 19.63 4.40 -19.47
C VAL A 941 20.46 4.50 -20.75
N GLN A 942 20.08 3.71 -21.76
CA GLN A 942 20.49 3.87 -23.16
C GLN A 942 19.40 4.65 -23.90
N GLU A 943 19.76 5.56 -24.81
CA GLU A 943 18.81 6.42 -25.57
C GLU A 943 17.70 7.03 -24.67
N PRO A 944 18.03 8.01 -23.81
CA PRO A 944 17.08 8.60 -22.87
C PRO A 944 15.93 9.30 -23.60
N VAL A 945 14.71 8.89 -23.27
CA VAL A 945 13.48 9.52 -23.75
C VAL A 945 12.53 9.86 -22.60
N ARG A 946 11.70 10.87 -22.84
CA ARG A 946 10.52 11.25 -22.06
C ARG A 946 9.44 11.81 -22.99
N GLY A 947 8.22 11.97 -22.50
CA GLY A 947 7.12 12.56 -23.26
C GLY A 947 7.02 14.08 -23.09
N ASP A 948 6.55 14.78 -24.13
CA ASP A 948 6.33 16.25 -24.08
C ASP A 948 5.44 16.67 -22.90
N LEU A 949 4.37 15.91 -22.64
CA LEU A 949 3.40 16.17 -21.58
C LEU A 949 3.77 15.55 -20.21
N CYS A 950 4.89 14.84 -20.10
CA CYS A 950 5.33 14.28 -18.82
C CYS A 950 5.64 15.39 -17.80
N GLN A 951 5.27 15.15 -16.54
CA GLN A 951 5.53 16.07 -15.42
C GLN A 951 6.61 15.52 -14.46
N HIS A 952 7.65 14.90 -15.02
CA HIS A 952 8.82 14.39 -14.28
C HIS A 952 10.11 14.60 -15.08
N THR A 953 11.20 14.83 -14.37
CA THR A 953 12.56 14.98 -14.90
C THR A 953 13.14 13.66 -15.41
N GLN A 954 12.83 12.56 -14.72
CA GLN A 954 13.35 11.21 -15.00
C GLN A 954 13.05 10.72 -16.43
N CYS A 955 14.08 10.23 -17.12
CA CYS A 955 13.97 9.58 -18.44
C CYS A 955 14.05 8.05 -18.33
N PHE A 956 13.71 7.36 -19.43
CA PHE A 956 13.82 5.91 -19.59
C PHE A 956 14.33 5.57 -21.00
N SER A 957 14.67 4.30 -21.25
CA SER A 957 15.27 3.89 -22.54
C SER A 957 14.26 3.67 -23.65
N LEU A 958 14.53 4.26 -24.82
CA LEU A 958 13.67 4.18 -26.02
C LEU A 958 13.36 2.73 -26.44
N ASN A 959 14.39 1.92 -26.69
CA ASN A 959 14.21 0.54 -27.17
C ASN A 959 13.53 -0.36 -26.12
N ALA A 960 13.77 -0.11 -24.82
CA ALA A 960 13.07 -0.79 -23.74
C ALA A 960 11.57 -0.42 -23.70
N TYR A 961 11.24 0.85 -23.92
CA TYR A 961 9.85 1.32 -24.00
C TYR A 961 9.11 0.73 -25.22
N MET A 962 9.72 0.79 -26.39
CA MET A 962 9.17 0.21 -27.62
C MET A 962 8.95 -1.30 -27.48
N THR A 963 9.93 -2.04 -26.93
CA THR A 963 9.83 -3.48 -26.69
C THR A 963 8.77 -3.84 -25.65
N SER A 964 8.69 -3.08 -24.55
CA SER A 964 7.67 -3.28 -23.51
C SER A 964 6.25 -3.12 -24.09
N ASN A 965 6.01 -2.06 -24.87
CA ASN A 965 4.72 -1.83 -25.51
C ASN A 965 4.37 -2.87 -26.60
N ARG A 966 5.37 -3.39 -27.32
CA ARG A 966 5.20 -4.49 -28.29
C ARG A 966 4.71 -5.76 -27.60
N ASN A 967 5.34 -6.11 -26.48
CA ASN A 967 5.08 -7.34 -25.73
C ASN A 967 3.86 -7.24 -24.79
N MET A 968 3.38 -6.04 -24.48
CA MET A 968 2.23 -5.83 -23.61
C MET A 968 0.93 -6.34 -24.27
N GLY A 969 0.36 -7.42 -23.74
CA GLY A 969 -0.91 -7.98 -24.21
C GLY A 969 -2.14 -7.13 -23.87
N ALA A 970 -2.08 -6.34 -22.80
CA ALA A 970 -3.16 -5.43 -22.40
C ALA A 970 -3.21 -4.21 -23.33
N PHE A 971 -3.91 -4.32 -24.46
CA PHE A 971 -3.92 -3.33 -25.54
C PHE A 971 -4.13 -1.87 -25.08
N ASN A 972 -5.18 -1.59 -24.29
CA ASN A 972 -5.47 -0.24 -23.78
C ASN A 972 -4.51 0.25 -22.67
N ARG A 973 -3.57 -0.58 -22.18
CA ARG A 973 -2.46 -0.14 -21.31
C ARG A 973 -1.17 0.16 -22.08
N ARG A 974 -1.12 -0.10 -23.39
CA ARG A 974 0.01 0.28 -24.24
C ARG A 974 0.11 1.81 -24.30
N TRP A 975 1.34 2.28 -24.44
CA TRP A 975 1.69 3.69 -24.63
C TRP A 975 1.25 4.56 -23.45
N LEU A 976 1.48 4.06 -22.24
CA LEU A 976 1.43 4.82 -20.99
C LEU A 976 2.87 5.04 -20.50
N CYS A 977 3.17 6.19 -19.91
CA CYS A 977 4.49 6.46 -19.34
C CYS A 977 4.75 5.55 -18.12
N PRO A 978 5.92 4.88 -18.00
CA PRO A 978 6.22 3.98 -16.88
C PRO A 978 6.37 4.69 -15.52
N LEU A 979 6.37 6.03 -15.50
CA LEU A 979 6.61 6.84 -14.30
C LEU A 979 5.38 7.64 -13.85
N CYS A 980 4.62 8.22 -14.79
CA CYS A 980 3.46 9.07 -14.48
C CYS A 980 2.15 8.61 -15.14
N THR A 981 2.13 7.42 -15.75
CA THR A 981 0.99 6.77 -16.44
C THR A 981 0.26 7.59 -17.52
N GLN A 982 0.71 8.80 -17.83
CA GLN A 982 0.22 9.63 -18.94
C GLN A 982 0.31 8.90 -20.29
N THR A 983 -0.64 9.19 -21.18
CA THR A 983 -0.59 8.71 -22.58
C THR A 983 0.67 9.24 -23.25
N LEU A 984 1.42 8.33 -23.89
CA LEU A 984 2.74 8.57 -24.45
C LEU A 984 2.94 7.66 -25.68
N ARG A 985 2.29 8.02 -26.78
CA ARG A 985 2.43 7.35 -28.10
C ARG A 985 3.80 7.70 -28.72
N PRO A 986 4.25 7.01 -29.79
CA PRO A 986 5.57 7.25 -30.39
C PRO A 986 5.87 8.71 -30.74
N TRP A 987 4.90 9.44 -31.31
CA TRP A 987 5.02 10.86 -31.67
C TRP A 987 4.98 11.83 -30.48
N ASP A 988 4.61 11.37 -29.28
CA ASP A 988 4.62 12.15 -28.04
C ASP A 988 5.99 12.08 -27.32
N LEU A 989 6.88 11.14 -27.73
CA LEU A 989 8.23 10.95 -27.19
C LEU A 989 9.24 11.94 -27.80
N ARG A 990 10.23 12.35 -26.99
CA ARG A 990 11.43 13.07 -27.43
C ARG A 990 12.68 12.39 -26.88
N ARG A 991 13.75 12.33 -27.68
CA ARG A 991 15.10 11.98 -27.19
C ARG A 991 15.70 13.17 -26.47
N ASP A 992 16.19 12.94 -25.26
CA ASP A 992 16.61 14.00 -24.36
C ASP A 992 18.13 14.20 -24.39
N ALA A 993 18.60 15.18 -25.17
CA ALA A 993 20.03 15.41 -25.33
C ALA A 993 20.72 15.86 -24.02
N TYR A 994 20.00 16.54 -23.12
CA TYR A 994 20.53 16.95 -21.82
C TYR A 994 20.79 15.74 -20.91
N VAL A 995 19.83 14.84 -20.75
CA VAL A 995 20.04 13.61 -19.96
C VAL A 995 21.04 12.68 -20.66
N ALA A 996 21.15 12.70 -22.00
CA ALA A 996 22.21 11.98 -22.72
C ALA A 996 23.61 12.51 -22.37
N GLU A 997 23.79 13.83 -22.29
CA GLU A 997 25.05 14.47 -21.88
C GLU A 997 25.42 14.14 -20.42
N VAL A 998 24.44 14.15 -19.51
CA VAL A 998 24.62 13.67 -18.12
C VAL A 998 25.08 12.20 -18.10
N LEU A 999 24.45 11.33 -18.90
CA LEU A 999 24.76 9.90 -18.96
C LEU A 999 26.14 9.59 -19.57
N SER A 1000 26.64 10.41 -20.49
CA SER A 1000 28.00 10.28 -21.04
C SER A 1000 29.08 10.88 -20.14
N SER A 1001 28.73 11.89 -19.34
CA SER A 1001 29.69 12.66 -18.52
C SER A 1001 29.84 12.13 -17.09
N THR A 1002 29.19 11.00 -16.75
CA THR A 1002 29.22 10.39 -15.41
C THR A 1002 29.83 8.99 -15.44
N PRO A 1003 30.47 8.55 -14.33
CA PRO A 1003 30.97 7.17 -14.20
C PRO A 1003 29.90 6.12 -14.47
N ARG A 1004 30.27 4.97 -15.04
CA ARG A 1004 29.32 3.91 -15.48
C ARG A 1004 28.52 3.31 -14.33
N ASP A 1005 29.13 3.28 -13.14
CA ASP A 1005 28.64 2.83 -11.85
C ASP A 1005 27.82 3.89 -11.08
N ALA A 1006 27.87 5.16 -11.48
CA ALA A 1006 27.03 6.20 -10.89
C ALA A 1006 25.54 5.91 -11.18
N GLU A 1007 24.74 5.81 -10.12
CA GLU A 1007 23.32 5.46 -10.21
C GLU A 1007 22.40 6.68 -10.33
N GLU A 1008 22.85 7.85 -9.87
CA GLU A 1008 22.10 9.11 -9.84
C GLU A 1008 23.01 10.34 -9.77
N VAL A 1009 22.45 11.50 -10.15
CA VAL A 1009 23.05 12.83 -10.01
C VAL A 1009 22.07 13.79 -9.35
N LEU A 1010 22.58 14.85 -8.72
CA LEU A 1010 21.78 15.99 -8.28
C LEU A 1010 21.74 17.01 -9.42
N VAL A 1011 20.55 17.37 -9.89
CA VAL A 1011 20.31 18.37 -10.93
C VAL A 1011 19.70 19.62 -10.31
N ASN A 1012 20.35 20.76 -10.48
CA ASN A 1012 19.95 22.05 -9.94
C ASN A 1012 18.87 22.72 -10.82
N SER A 1013 18.18 23.73 -10.27
CA SER A 1013 17.08 24.46 -10.93
C SER A 1013 17.50 25.31 -12.14
N ASP A 1014 18.80 25.54 -12.34
CA ASP A 1014 19.39 26.14 -13.54
C ASP A 1014 19.80 25.10 -14.61
N GLY A 1015 19.71 23.80 -14.28
CA GLY A 1015 20.11 22.69 -15.14
C GLY A 1015 21.58 22.28 -14.99
N SER A 1016 22.37 22.92 -14.13
CA SER A 1016 23.68 22.40 -13.73
C SER A 1016 23.52 21.13 -12.88
N TRP A 1017 24.51 20.24 -12.84
CA TRP A 1017 24.38 18.95 -12.14
C TRP A 1017 25.70 18.48 -11.52
N ARG A 1018 25.63 17.54 -10.56
CA ARG A 1018 26.79 16.90 -9.91
C ARG A 1018 26.53 15.46 -9.51
N THR A 1019 27.58 14.63 -9.49
CA THR A 1019 27.53 13.27 -8.93
C THR A 1019 27.38 13.27 -7.41
N ALA A 1020 26.79 12.20 -6.86
CA ALA A 1020 26.63 12.03 -5.41
C ALA A 1020 27.97 11.79 -4.68
N GLY A 1021 28.94 11.13 -5.33
CA GLY A 1021 30.35 11.20 -4.95
C GLY A 1021 30.97 12.47 -5.55
N GLY A 1022 31.54 13.33 -4.71
CA GLY A 1022 32.04 14.63 -5.14
C GLY A 1022 33.45 14.60 -5.73
N ASP A 1023 33.55 14.82 -7.04
CA ASP A 1023 34.66 15.59 -7.62
C ASP A 1023 34.15 16.45 -8.79
N GLY A 1024 34.89 17.50 -9.15
CA GLY A 1024 34.36 18.65 -9.92
C GLY A 1024 34.23 18.43 -11.43
N GLY A 1025 33.07 18.78 -12.00
CA GLY A 1025 32.76 18.66 -13.43
C GLY A 1025 32.06 19.87 -14.06
N VAL A 1026 32.35 21.09 -13.60
CA VAL A 1026 31.78 22.33 -14.18
C VAL A 1026 32.67 22.83 -15.32
N ARG A 1027 32.10 23.03 -16.51
CA ARG A 1027 32.70 23.87 -17.55
C ARG A 1027 32.38 25.34 -17.29
N ASP A 1028 33.39 26.18 -17.42
CA ASP A 1028 33.31 27.64 -17.27
C ASP A 1028 32.85 28.27 -18.59
N ASP A 1029 31.58 28.66 -18.67
CA ASP A 1029 31.00 29.41 -19.80
C ASP A 1029 31.40 30.90 -19.76
N SER A 1030 32.71 31.16 -19.79
CA SER A 1030 33.28 32.49 -20.02
C SER A 1030 33.18 32.85 -21.52
N PRO A 1031 32.58 34.00 -21.90
CA PRO A 1031 32.24 34.27 -23.29
C PRO A 1031 33.45 34.68 -24.15
N PRO A 1032 33.67 34.07 -25.33
CA PRO A 1032 34.61 34.59 -26.32
C PRO A 1032 34.04 35.84 -27.01
N SER A 1033 34.92 36.78 -27.35
CA SER A 1033 34.60 38.00 -28.11
C SER A 1033 34.33 37.71 -29.60
N ASP A 1034 33.70 38.68 -30.28
CA ASP A 1034 33.54 38.70 -31.74
C ASP A 1034 34.83 38.37 -32.52
N GLU A 1035 34.72 37.52 -33.56
CA GLU A 1035 34.99 37.94 -34.94
C GLU A 1035 34.55 36.91 -36.03
N THR A 1036 33.67 37.38 -36.93
CA THR A 1036 33.51 37.03 -38.37
C THR A 1036 33.55 35.59 -38.92
N LEU A 1037 32.35 35.12 -39.31
CA LEU A 1037 31.93 34.72 -40.69
C LEU A 1037 32.37 33.40 -41.40
N GLN A 1038 31.39 32.88 -42.16
CA GLN A 1038 31.44 31.98 -43.35
C GLN A 1038 31.72 30.46 -43.18
N GLY A 1039 30.93 29.63 -43.91
CA GLY A 1039 31.51 28.44 -44.56
C GLY A 1039 30.75 27.08 -44.52
N GLU A 1040 29.65 26.95 -45.26
CA GLU A 1040 29.23 25.71 -45.98
C GLU A 1040 28.89 24.38 -45.23
N ARG A 1041 28.18 23.50 -45.94
CA ARG A 1041 27.90 22.09 -45.60
C ARG A 1041 28.65 21.18 -46.58
N PRO A 1042 28.86 19.90 -46.23
CA PRO A 1042 28.61 18.84 -47.22
C PRO A 1042 27.70 17.70 -46.72
N VAL A 1043 27.23 16.90 -47.69
CA VAL A 1043 26.41 15.69 -47.57
C VAL A 1043 27.14 14.58 -48.33
N ILE A 1044 27.03 13.30 -47.89
CA ILE A 1044 27.23 12.03 -48.66
C ILE A 1044 27.11 10.89 -47.62
N THR A 1045 26.02 10.11 -47.51
CA THR A 1045 25.38 9.06 -48.38
C THR A 1045 25.95 7.64 -48.20
N ASN A 1046 25.04 6.65 -48.25
CA ASN A 1046 25.26 5.21 -48.00
C ASN A 1046 26.00 4.50 -49.17
N VAL A 1047 26.30 3.19 -49.01
CA VAL A 1047 25.66 2.04 -49.74
C VAL A 1047 26.57 0.76 -49.80
N GLU A 1048 25.94 -0.41 -49.61
CA GLU A 1048 26.34 -1.79 -50.02
C GLU A 1048 27.50 -2.57 -49.36
N ALA A 1049 27.60 -3.85 -49.75
CA ALA A 1049 28.12 -4.95 -48.93
C ALA A 1049 28.62 -6.17 -49.75
N GLY A 1050 29.53 -6.94 -49.14
CA GLY A 1050 29.73 -8.38 -49.37
C GLY A 1050 30.77 -8.80 -50.42
N LEU A 1051 31.74 -9.63 -50.01
CA LEU A 1051 31.83 -11.02 -50.49
C LEU A 1051 32.76 -11.92 -49.63
N GLU A 1052 32.35 -13.19 -49.51
CA GLU A 1052 33.10 -14.45 -49.46
C GLU A 1052 34.41 -14.69 -48.65
N SER A 1053 34.31 -15.77 -47.85
CA SER A 1053 35.25 -16.91 -47.76
C SER A 1053 36.40 -16.93 -46.73
N SER A 1054 36.16 -17.73 -45.67
CA SER A 1054 37.05 -18.74 -45.06
C SER A 1054 38.58 -18.68 -45.23
N LEU A 1055 39.29 -18.78 -44.09
CA LEU A 1055 40.21 -19.90 -43.82
C LEU A 1055 40.46 -20.07 -42.31
N SER A 1056 41.12 -21.17 -41.92
CA SER A 1056 41.24 -21.68 -40.54
C SER A 1056 42.70 -21.83 -40.09
N GLY A 1057 42.99 -21.76 -38.78
CA GLY A 1057 44.16 -22.49 -38.23
C GLY A 1057 44.82 -21.98 -36.95
N GLN A 1058 44.55 -22.69 -35.84
CA GLN A 1058 45.50 -23.15 -34.80
C GLN A 1058 46.33 -22.15 -33.93
N GLU A 1059 46.84 -22.71 -32.82
CA GLU A 1059 47.62 -22.09 -31.74
C GLU A 1059 49.13 -22.02 -32.05
N PRO A 1060 49.95 -21.42 -31.16
CA PRO A 1060 50.86 -22.28 -30.39
C PRO A 1060 51.10 -21.85 -28.91
N GLU A 1061 51.81 -22.70 -28.16
CA GLU A 1061 52.09 -22.59 -26.70
C GLU A 1061 53.41 -21.88 -26.31
N ASP A 1062 53.34 -21.11 -25.21
CA ASP A 1062 54.23 -21.03 -24.02
C ASP A 1062 55.76 -20.68 -24.08
N CYS A 1063 56.34 -20.47 -22.88
CA CYS A 1063 57.71 -20.12 -22.45
C CYS A 1063 58.03 -18.61 -22.29
N GLY A 1064 58.52 -18.09 -21.14
CA GLY A 1064 58.66 -18.66 -19.78
C GLY A 1064 59.64 -17.92 -18.81
N LEU A 1065 59.58 -18.28 -17.51
CA LEU A 1065 60.62 -18.19 -16.43
C LEU A 1065 60.86 -16.93 -15.54
N SER A 1066 61.30 -17.25 -14.30
CA SER A 1066 61.93 -16.44 -13.20
C SER A 1066 61.04 -15.59 -12.26
N GLY A 1067 61.27 -15.53 -10.92
CA GLY A 1067 62.05 -16.45 -10.03
C GLY A 1067 62.37 -15.93 -8.60
N GLY A 1068 62.16 -16.76 -7.56
CA GLY A 1068 62.78 -16.70 -6.20
C GLY A 1068 62.29 -15.63 -5.18
N ALA A 1069 62.49 -15.77 -3.84
CA ALA A 1069 62.88 -16.94 -3.01
C ALA A 1069 62.69 -16.74 -1.48
N LEU A 1070 62.15 -17.77 -0.79
CA LEU A 1070 62.53 -18.34 0.55
C LEU A 1070 62.53 -17.49 1.85
N PRO A 1071 62.63 -18.11 3.06
CA PRO A 1071 62.55 -19.55 3.46
C PRO A 1071 61.28 -19.81 4.33
N VAL A 1072 61.05 -20.79 5.23
CA VAL A 1072 61.71 -21.98 5.88
C VAL A 1072 60.55 -22.93 6.33
N GLU A 1073 60.64 -24.24 6.66
CA GLU A 1073 61.71 -25.26 6.61
C GLU A 1073 61.14 -26.70 6.34
N SER A 1074 61.40 -27.72 7.17
CA SER A 1074 61.14 -29.18 6.97
C SER A 1074 61.20 -29.94 8.33
N PRO A 1075 61.22 -31.31 8.46
CA PRO A 1075 61.10 -32.45 7.53
C PRO A 1075 59.94 -33.45 7.95
N VAL A 1076 59.66 -34.66 7.40
CA VAL A 1076 60.50 -35.83 7.04
C VAL A 1076 59.88 -36.75 5.96
N LYS A 1077 60.75 -37.18 5.02
CA LYS A 1077 60.82 -38.36 4.11
C LYS A 1077 59.63 -39.32 3.87
N ALA A 1078 59.48 -39.66 2.58
CA ALA A 1078 58.77 -40.80 1.97
C ALA A 1078 59.71 -42.07 1.90
N PRO A 1079 59.46 -43.17 1.11
CA PRO A 1079 58.38 -43.47 0.15
C PRO A 1079 57.76 -44.90 0.20
N GLY A 1080 56.73 -45.15 -0.62
CA GLY A 1080 56.24 -46.51 -0.90
C GLY A 1080 54.93 -46.59 -1.73
N SER A 1081 55.01 -47.06 -2.97
CA SER A 1081 53.90 -47.60 -3.78
C SER A 1081 53.93 -49.16 -3.71
N PRO A 1082 52.98 -49.98 -4.24
CA PRO A 1082 52.04 -49.71 -5.36
C PRO A 1082 50.65 -50.40 -5.31
N SER A 1083 49.98 -50.39 -6.48
CA SER A 1083 49.02 -51.39 -7.03
C SER A 1083 47.62 -51.62 -6.43
N SER A 1084 46.63 -51.21 -7.23
CA SER A 1084 45.38 -51.91 -7.62
C SER A 1084 45.01 -53.29 -7.03
N GLY A 1085 43.73 -53.47 -6.66
CA GLY A 1085 43.06 -54.79 -6.61
C GLY A 1085 41.86 -54.85 -5.65
N PRO A 1086 40.60 -55.03 -6.12
CA PRO A 1086 39.42 -55.03 -5.24
C PRO A 1086 38.96 -56.44 -4.82
N ARG A 1087 38.53 -56.59 -3.55
CA ARG A 1087 37.52 -57.57 -3.09
C ARG A 1087 37.08 -57.33 -1.64
N THR A 1088 35.78 -57.55 -1.38
CA THR A 1088 35.18 -57.84 -0.06
C THR A 1088 34.89 -59.36 0.01
N PRO A 1089 34.32 -59.97 1.09
CA PRO A 1089 33.83 -59.42 2.36
C PRO A 1089 34.24 -60.24 3.63
N SER A 1090 33.46 -60.07 4.73
CA SER A 1090 33.33 -60.93 5.93
C SER A 1090 34.21 -60.64 7.17
N GLY A 1091 33.65 -60.89 8.36
CA GLY A 1091 34.30 -60.79 9.69
C GLY A 1091 34.56 -62.19 10.33
N PRO A 1092 34.66 -62.36 11.67
CA PRO A 1092 33.70 -61.80 12.65
C PRO A 1092 34.25 -61.38 14.05
N ARG A 1093 33.31 -60.96 14.92
CA ARG A 1093 33.35 -60.68 16.38
C ARG A 1093 34.48 -61.32 17.23
N ARG A 1094 34.96 -60.58 18.24
CA ARG A 1094 34.62 -60.80 19.68
C ARG A 1094 35.18 -59.74 20.68
N THR A 1095 34.29 -59.24 21.57
CA THR A 1095 34.46 -58.95 23.03
C THR A 1095 35.56 -57.96 23.53
N GLU A 1096 35.43 -57.16 24.61
CA GLU A 1096 34.48 -57.10 25.76
C GLU A 1096 33.89 -55.67 26.02
N GLU A 1097 33.22 -55.48 27.16
CA GLU A 1097 32.36 -54.34 27.60
C GLU A 1097 33.10 -53.41 28.63
N PRO A 1098 32.53 -52.34 29.29
CA PRO A 1098 31.10 -52.11 29.62
C PRO A 1098 30.51 -50.67 29.55
N GLY A 1099 29.17 -50.62 29.44
CA GLY A 1099 28.31 -49.86 30.38
C GLY A 1099 28.11 -48.34 30.25
N CYS A 1100 27.05 -47.90 29.54
CA CYS A 1100 26.13 -46.84 30.02
C CYS A 1100 24.77 -46.94 29.29
N GLY A 1101 23.66 -46.61 29.97
CA GLY A 1101 22.30 -46.90 29.51
C GLY A 1101 21.62 -45.81 28.65
N ARG A 1102 20.77 -46.24 27.71
CA ARG A 1102 19.79 -45.39 27.00
C ARG A 1102 18.37 -45.75 27.43
N PRO A 1103 17.50 -44.79 27.78
CA PRO A 1103 16.05 -45.02 27.77
C PRO A 1103 15.57 -45.31 26.34
N ARG A 1104 14.64 -46.26 26.19
CA ARG A 1104 13.91 -46.46 24.92
C ARG A 1104 12.75 -45.48 24.82
N LEU A 1105 12.47 -45.01 23.61
CA LEU A 1105 11.19 -44.37 23.28
C LEU A 1105 10.07 -45.39 23.47
N LEU A 1106 9.07 -45.03 24.29
CA LEU A 1106 7.79 -45.73 24.39
C LEU A 1106 6.75 -44.95 23.58
N LEU A 1107 6.61 -45.32 22.30
CA LEU A 1107 5.51 -44.90 21.44
C LEU A 1107 4.57 -46.09 21.24
N ASP A 1108 3.81 -46.40 22.29
CA ASP A 1108 2.65 -47.29 22.25
C ASP A 1108 1.75 -46.99 23.45
N LYS A 1109 0.42 -47.11 23.26
CA LYS A 1109 -0.66 -46.72 24.20
C LYS A 1109 -0.89 -45.21 24.37
N LEU A 1110 -1.58 -44.62 23.39
CA LEU A 1110 -2.58 -43.58 23.65
C LEU A 1110 -3.93 -44.06 23.07
N SER A 1111 -4.87 -44.41 23.95
CA SER A 1111 -6.24 -44.80 23.58
C SER A 1111 -7.17 -43.57 23.58
N PRO A 1112 -8.09 -43.43 22.62
CA PRO A 1112 -8.91 -42.22 22.43
C PRO A 1112 -10.12 -42.17 23.38
N GLU A 1113 -9.88 -42.22 24.69
CA GLU A 1113 -10.93 -42.13 25.73
C GLU A 1113 -10.58 -41.06 26.77
N ASN A 1114 -10.90 -39.79 26.46
CA ASN A 1114 -11.32 -38.73 27.39
C ASN A 1114 -11.49 -37.36 26.68
N TYR A 1115 -12.30 -37.33 25.61
CA TYR A 1115 -12.87 -36.09 25.09
C TYR A 1115 -14.39 -36.13 25.25
N GLY A 1116 -14.90 -35.32 26.16
CA GLY A 1116 -16.34 -35.23 26.44
C GLY A 1116 -17.08 -34.52 25.32
N TYR A 1117 -17.56 -35.28 24.33
CA TYR A 1117 -18.59 -34.82 23.42
C TYR A 1117 -19.89 -34.51 24.19
N LEU A 1118 -20.48 -33.34 23.93
CA LEU A 1118 -21.91 -33.13 24.10
C LEU A 1118 -22.46 -32.78 22.72
N ASP A 1119 -23.17 -33.74 22.15
CA ASP A 1119 -23.67 -33.74 20.77
C ASP A 1119 -25.00 -32.97 20.67
N PRO A 1120 -25.33 -32.32 19.53
CA PRO A 1120 -26.55 -31.55 19.38
C PRO A 1120 -27.74 -32.43 18.98
N LEU A 1121 -28.94 -32.14 19.48
CA LEU A 1121 -30.19 -32.74 19.00
C LEU A 1121 -31.28 -31.70 18.78
N CYS A 1122 -32.13 -31.98 17.79
CA CYS A 1122 -33.14 -31.07 17.26
C CYS A 1122 -34.32 -30.85 18.22
N THR A 1123 -34.73 -29.58 18.36
CA THR A 1123 -36.11 -29.12 18.13
C THR A 1123 -36.07 -27.67 17.64
#